data_AF-A0A0N1HX59-F1
#
_entry.id   AF-A0A0N1HX59-F1
#
_cell.length_a   1.000
_cell.length_b   1.000
_cell.length_c   1.000
_cell.angle_alpha   90.00
_cell.angle_beta   90.00
_cell.angle_gamma   90.00
#
_symmetry.space_group_name_H-M   'P 1'
#
loop_
_entity.id
_entity.type
_entity.pdbx_description
1 polymer ?
#
loop_
_entity_poly.entity_id
_entity_poly.type
_entity_poly.pdbx_seq_one_letter_code
_entity_poly.pdbx_strand_id
1 'polypeptide(L)'
;MSSRWPSSLLSSTNRRLTERVEQLSADLDSKRNTVVELREVVELLKRDQQQVRRQERTLSEALAKKREAAQRDDEKLKQLTQEVDGSARRVARLKEEEARLESAVASLEISMEHKRRKLEEEQKTAVTMEEEVKEIVLAHLSRQRAGEELSAVQRELSSSVWMKLKRLNERVNAAGQQLADARAEHHHVLRELGAVQHNLQEAVKEQHDSVRALELVHAQSSQLDAHVMANAASMETMKQAAQEKKRIRDEMRSSLDRCLAENKQRAIARDRHRSRYDQQLYALRQLMESIREEEVHVAGCRSRQHAEEHFLEQQRRAFDHVARLYEEKISLLGAEKARHASLVEARALLDKQMEKGTPSPAALRDLVLLLSRQKDVLEDRLERAQVRLTQAIQAFVQEGRKGDQVNEVIAEKQRSRKALIELQETAEGEVSLLRQRCIQLGDLLGERRALLPSMQALAQEQRAQRQESWLRDIEQLRSTLLRSQREHQQLLQGVTTLRSSLHRTRKSLENGDISQNSTMEELRLLEGEVEALEQEQHITTEAQRNAASQIEQADVTLQSLMKAAAAQVGVLRETAGVESFLRAEVQIKEEQIQAAMQDRLVELHLHENELHELNSELQRYSKKLNLLRLRYEEVMASLARASQRPLNEEQSDMPLPLPTLDPVATSSNPEAVHAHLLLRRSFEREQLMQRGNYLDLRLVALGRETDTLRHMLDSLRASSSSPSNARPCADDVAARKMVLHLTERIKEGDVVGDGNVSASPAPTAQSSCSPAVMKDQLVSNALTKERYWSMELGLLDEAMTAMTHERDRTRVQLNELRTTLKELQTAEKQKQMRLQKLRDSVERSHKRANAAAMRGVR
;
A
#
# COMPACT_ATOMS: atom_id res chain seq x y z
N MET A 1 7.89 22.55 -35.13
CA MET A 1 7.72 23.16 -36.46
C MET A 1 8.83 22.66 -37.38
N SER A 2 8.50 22.24 -38.60
CA SER A 2 9.47 21.94 -39.66
C SER A 2 8.97 22.59 -40.95
N SER A 3 9.73 23.54 -41.47
CA SER A 3 9.35 24.37 -42.63
C SER A 3 9.61 23.63 -43.94
N ARG A 4 8.73 22.67 -44.28
CA ARG A 4 8.77 21.96 -45.57
C ARG A 4 8.12 22.79 -46.67
N TRP A 5 8.89 23.10 -47.71
CA TRP A 5 8.35 23.58 -48.98
C TRP A 5 7.53 22.46 -49.66
N PRO A 6 6.50 22.80 -50.45
CA PRO A 6 5.68 21.80 -51.14
C PRO A 6 6.51 21.02 -52.18
N SER A 7 6.36 19.70 -52.19
CA SER A 7 7.15 18.76 -53.01
C SER A 7 6.89 18.84 -54.52
N SER A 8 5.93 19.68 -54.95
CA SER A 8 5.67 20.03 -56.35
C SER A 8 6.73 20.96 -56.97
N LEU A 9 7.61 21.57 -56.16
CA LEU A 9 8.63 22.53 -56.62
C LEU A 9 10.06 21.95 -56.69
N LEU A 10 10.24 20.64 -56.46
CA LEU A 10 11.55 19.99 -56.45
C LEU A 10 11.82 19.19 -57.73
N SER A 11 13.07 19.24 -58.21
CA SER A 11 13.56 18.38 -59.29
C SER A 11 13.48 16.89 -58.91
N SER A 12 13.37 16.01 -59.90
CA SER A 12 13.24 14.56 -59.69
C SER A 12 14.42 13.93 -58.93
N THR A 13 15.62 14.50 -59.06
CA THR A 13 16.81 14.12 -58.28
C THR A 13 16.69 14.55 -56.81
N ASN A 14 16.30 15.80 -56.55
CA ASN A 14 16.09 16.30 -55.18
C ASN A 14 14.94 15.56 -54.49
N ARG A 15 13.87 15.22 -55.21
CA ARG A 15 12.76 14.42 -54.70
C ARG A 15 13.22 13.03 -54.25
N ARG A 16 14.00 12.32 -55.07
CA ARG A 16 14.59 11.03 -54.69
C ARG A 16 15.55 11.15 -53.49
N LEU A 17 16.29 12.26 -53.38
CA LEU A 17 17.14 12.53 -52.21
C LEU A 17 16.29 12.78 -50.95
N THR A 18 15.19 13.53 -51.02
CA THR A 18 14.28 13.69 -49.88
C THR A 18 13.62 12.38 -49.47
N GLU A 19 13.16 11.56 -50.43
CA GLU A 19 12.58 10.23 -50.17
C GLU A 19 13.62 9.28 -49.53
N ARG A 20 14.90 9.35 -49.98
CA ARG A 20 16.02 8.60 -49.39
C ARG A 20 16.38 9.07 -47.97
N VAL A 21 16.36 10.39 -47.73
CA VAL A 21 16.61 10.97 -46.39
C VAL A 21 15.47 10.65 -45.43
N GLU A 22 14.22 10.62 -45.90
CA GLU A 22 13.06 10.20 -45.10
C GLU A 22 13.17 8.72 -44.69
N GLN A 23 13.47 7.84 -45.65
CA GLN A 23 13.73 6.42 -45.38
C GLN A 23 14.87 6.24 -44.36
N LEU A 24 16.01 6.90 -44.56
CA LEU A 24 17.14 6.84 -43.62
C LEU A 24 16.82 7.46 -42.25
N SER A 25 15.94 8.46 -42.17
CA SER A 25 15.48 9.00 -40.89
C SER A 25 14.58 8.03 -40.12
N ALA A 26 13.66 7.34 -40.82
CA ALA A 26 12.82 6.30 -40.22
C ALA A 26 13.66 5.06 -39.80
N ASP A 27 14.67 4.69 -40.58
CA ASP A 27 15.65 3.66 -40.21
C ASP A 27 16.49 4.06 -38.99
N LEU A 28 16.86 5.34 -38.86
CA LEU A 28 17.60 5.84 -37.70
C LEU A 28 16.73 5.95 -36.45
N ASP A 29 15.48 6.39 -36.58
CA ASP A 29 14.56 6.52 -35.44
C ASP A 29 14.04 5.16 -34.96
N SER A 30 13.81 4.20 -35.85
CA SER A 30 13.56 2.81 -35.45
C SER A 30 14.77 2.18 -34.75
N LYS A 31 16.00 2.40 -35.24
CA LYS A 31 17.24 1.97 -34.55
C LYS A 31 17.50 2.70 -33.23
N ARG A 32 17.06 3.95 -33.08
CA ARG A 32 17.08 4.67 -31.80
C ARG A 32 16.12 4.03 -30.80
N ASN A 33 14.90 3.71 -31.22
CA ASN A 33 13.90 3.06 -30.37
C ASN A 33 14.38 1.69 -29.87
N THR A 34 14.91 0.83 -30.75
CA THR A 34 15.46 -0.47 -30.31
C THR A 34 16.70 -0.32 -29.43
N VAL A 35 17.52 0.72 -29.61
CA VAL A 35 18.63 1.04 -28.68
C VAL A 35 18.12 1.54 -27.32
N VAL A 36 16.96 2.21 -27.24
CA VAL A 36 16.31 2.57 -25.97
C VAL A 36 15.76 1.32 -25.28
N GLU A 37 15.00 0.48 -25.99
CA GLU A 37 14.49 -0.80 -25.50
C GLU A 37 15.62 -1.70 -24.95
N LEU A 38 16.73 -1.83 -25.68
CA LEU A 38 17.90 -2.59 -25.25
C LEU A 38 18.58 -1.99 -24.00
N ARG A 39 18.59 -0.65 -23.85
CA ARG A 39 19.10 0.00 -22.64
C ARG A 39 18.19 -0.26 -21.43
N GLU A 40 16.88 -0.22 -21.63
CA GLU A 40 15.91 -0.54 -20.58
C GLU A 40 16.06 -2.01 -20.11
N VAL A 41 16.20 -2.95 -21.05
CA VAL A 41 16.51 -4.36 -20.74
C VAL A 41 17.84 -4.51 -19.99
N VAL A 42 18.90 -3.79 -20.38
CA VAL A 42 20.19 -3.82 -19.67
C VAL A 42 20.08 -3.24 -18.25
N GLU A 43 19.32 -2.17 -18.04
CA GLU A 43 19.08 -1.62 -16.70
C GLU A 43 18.17 -2.51 -15.84
N LEU A 44 17.25 -3.29 -16.43
CA LEU A 44 16.52 -4.34 -15.72
C LEU A 44 17.48 -5.47 -15.28
N LEU A 45 18.28 -6.01 -16.20
CA LEU A 45 19.26 -7.07 -15.90
C LEU A 45 20.29 -6.64 -14.84
N LYS A 46 20.70 -5.37 -14.81
CA LYS A 46 21.55 -4.81 -13.74
C LYS A 46 20.84 -4.80 -12.37
N ARG A 47 19.55 -4.41 -12.32
CA ARG A 47 18.75 -4.43 -11.09
C ARG A 47 18.56 -5.86 -10.58
N ASP A 48 18.25 -6.79 -11.49
CA ASP A 48 18.11 -8.21 -11.16
C ASP A 48 19.42 -8.80 -10.64
N GLN A 49 20.56 -8.51 -11.28
CA GLN A 49 21.89 -8.94 -10.80
C GLN A 49 22.21 -8.35 -9.41
N GLN A 50 21.84 -7.09 -9.14
CA GLN A 50 21.99 -6.51 -7.81
C GLN A 50 21.06 -7.16 -6.78
N GLN A 51 19.84 -7.52 -7.16
CA GLN A 51 18.88 -8.22 -6.30
C GLN A 51 19.36 -9.63 -5.96
N VAL A 52 19.85 -10.40 -6.93
CA VAL A 52 20.46 -11.72 -6.71
C VAL A 52 21.67 -11.60 -5.77
N ARG A 53 22.58 -10.64 -6.00
CA ARG A 53 23.72 -10.39 -5.09
C ARG A 53 23.33 -10.00 -3.67
N ARG A 54 22.17 -9.34 -3.47
CA ARG A 54 21.62 -9.08 -2.13
C ARG A 54 21.06 -10.36 -1.51
N GLN A 55 20.36 -11.19 -2.28
CA GLN A 55 19.86 -12.49 -1.83
C GLN A 55 21.01 -13.43 -1.43
N GLU A 56 22.03 -13.57 -2.26
CA GLU A 56 23.27 -14.33 -1.97
C GLU A 56 23.91 -13.91 -0.65
N ARG A 57 24.05 -12.59 -0.39
CA ARG A 57 24.55 -12.06 0.88
C ARG A 57 23.68 -12.48 2.05
N THR A 58 22.36 -12.22 1.99
CA THR A 58 21.43 -12.60 3.08
C THR A 58 21.40 -14.11 3.34
N LEU A 59 21.57 -14.95 2.31
CA LEU A 59 21.69 -16.40 2.45
C LEU A 59 23.04 -16.80 3.09
N SER A 60 24.14 -16.15 2.71
CA SER A 60 25.46 -16.40 3.32
C SER A 60 25.49 -16.00 4.81
N GLU A 61 24.85 -14.88 5.17
CA GLU A 61 24.69 -14.43 6.56
C GLU A 61 23.78 -15.37 7.37
N ALA A 62 22.69 -15.86 6.77
CA ALA A 62 21.81 -16.84 7.40
C ALA A 62 22.51 -18.19 7.62
N LEU A 63 23.33 -18.64 6.65
CA LEU A 63 24.15 -19.85 6.77
C LEU A 63 25.26 -19.68 7.82
N ALA A 64 25.90 -18.51 7.93
CA ALA A 64 26.85 -18.22 8.99
C ALA A 64 26.18 -18.29 10.39
N LYS A 65 25.07 -17.58 10.58
CA LYS A 65 24.28 -17.61 11.83
C LYS A 65 23.79 -19.02 12.19
N LYS A 66 23.46 -19.86 11.19
CA LYS A 66 23.11 -21.28 11.41
C LYS A 66 24.30 -22.16 11.77
N ARG A 67 25.50 -21.90 11.24
CA ARG A 67 26.74 -22.59 11.66
C ARG A 67 27.13 -22.22 13.09
N GLU A 68 27.06 -20.94 13.46
CA GLU A 68 27.30 -20.50 14.83
C GLU A 68 26.30 -21.13 15.82
N ALA A 69 25.02 -21.22 15.45
CA ALA A 69 24.01 -21.88 16.28
C ALA A 69 24.35 -23.36 16.51
N ALA A 70 24.66 -24.09 15.43
CA ALA A 70 25.08 -25.49 15.52
C ALA A 70 26.34 -25.68 16.38
N GLN A 71 27.33 -24.80 16.26
CA GLN A 71 28.54 -24.83 17.10
C GLN A 71 28.22 -24.62 18.59
N ARG A 72 27.36 -23.65 18.93
CA ARG A 72 26.90 -23.42 20.31
C ARG A 72 26.09 -24.60 20.87
N ASP A 73 25.38 -25.33 20.02
CA ASP A 73 24.60 -26.50 20.44
C ASP A 73 25.50 -27.75 20.57
N ASP A 74 26.51 -27.92 19.70
CA ASP A 74 27.59 -28.93 19.86
C ASP A 74 28.41 -28.69 21.14
N GLU A 75 28.64 -27.43 21.53
CA GLU A 75 29.32 -27.05 22.77
C GLU A 75 28.49 -27.43 24.00
N LYS A 76 27.19 -27.14 24.02
CA LYS A 76 26.26 -27.59 25.09
C LYS A 76 26.20 -29.11 25.19
N LEU A 77 26.13 -29.82 24.06
CA LEU A 77 26.12 -31.29 24.06
C LEU A 77 27.40 -31.87 24.68
N LYS A 78 28.56 -31.25 24.46
CA LYS A 78 29.82 -31.64 25.14
C LYS A 78 29.78 -31.36 26.64
N GLN A 79 29.22 -30.22 27.06
CA GLN A 79 29.04 -29.89 28.49
C GLN A 79 28.12 -30.90 29.18
N LEU A 80 26.92 -31.15 28.65
CA LEU A 80 25.97 -32.13 29.17
C LEU A 80 26.57 -33.55 29.24
N THR A 81 27.37 -33.94 28.25
CA THR A 81 28.07 -35.24 28.26
C THR A 81 29.07 -35.32 29.43
N GLN A 82 29.83 -34.26 29.70
CA GLN A 82 30.76 -34.19 30.84
C GLN A 82 30.04 -34.18 32.20
N GLU A 83 28.86 -33.56 32.28
CA GLU A 83 28.02 -33.56 33.47
C GLU A 83 27.43 -34.96 33.78
N VAL A 84 27.01 -35.69 32.73
CA VAL A 84 26.54 -37.09 32.85
C VAL A 84 27.68 -38.04 33.24
N ASP A 85 28.86 -37.92 32.63
CA ASP A 85 30.06 -38.63 33.09
C ASP A 85 30.39 -38.32 34.55
N GLY A 86 30.24 -37.05 34.95
CA GLY A 86 30.48 -36.55 36.30
C GLY A 86 29.43 -37.02 37.33
N SER A 87 28.18 -37.27 36.93
CA SER A 87 27.16 -37.86 37.80
C SER A 87 27.32 -39.37 37.92
N ALA A 88 27.58 -40.08 36.82
CA ALA A 88 27.86 -41.52 36.82
C ALA A 88 29.02 -41.90 37.76
N ARG A 89 30.13 -41.13 37.73
CA ARG A 89 31.29 -41.32 38.63
C ARG A 89 30.96 -41.05 40.10
N ARG A 90 29.98 -40.19 40.41
CA ARG A 90 29.51 -39.94 41.78
C ARG A 90 28.63 -41.08 42.29
N VAL A 91 27.70 -41.57 41.46
CA VAL A 91 26.84 -42.72 41.78
C VAL A 91 27.66 -43.99 42.04
N ALA A 92 28.74 -44.22 41.28
CA ALA A 92 29.63 -45.35 41.51
C ALA A 92 30.28 -45.33 42.91
N ARG A 93 30.77 -44.16 43.37
CA ARG A 93 31.39 -44.00 44.70
C ARG A 93 30.41 -44.23 45.84
N LEU A 94 29.20 -43.67 45.73
CA LEU A 94 28.17 -43.85 46.75
C LEU A 94 27.81 -45.33 46.94
N LYS A 95 27.79 -46.13 45.87
CA LYS A 95 27.58 -47.59 45.94
C LYS A 95 28.76 -48.35 46.56
N GLU A 96 30.00 -47.89 46.36
CA GLU A 96 31.15 -48.44 47.09
C GLU A 96 31.13 -48.11 48.58
N GLU A 97 30.52 -46.99 48.98
CA GLU A 97 30.37 -46.58 50.38
C GLU A 97 29.19 -47.31 51.06
N GLU A 98 28.07 -47.46 50.36
CA GLU A 98 26.90 -48.28 50.74
C GLU A 98 27.31 -49.73 51.08
N ALA A 99 27.99 -50.42 50.16
CA ALA A 99 28.44 -51.80 50.37
C ALA A 99 29.45 -51.97 51.54
N ARG A 100 30.20 -50.91 51.90
CA ARG A 100 31.08 -50.92 53.08
C ARG A 100 30.27 -50.85 54.37
N LEU A 101 29.23 -50.01 54.41
CA LEU A 101 28.35 -49.88 55.57
C LEU A 101 27.57 -51.17 55.84
N GLU A 102 27.02 -51.81 54.80
CA GLU A 102 26.36 -53.13 54.93
C GLU A 102 27.29 -54.17 55.59
N SER A 103 28.55 -54.24 55.14
CA SER A 103 29.54 -55.18 55.70
C SER A 103 29.87 -54.91 57.17
N ALA A 104 29.83 -53.64 57.60
CA ALA A 104 30.08 -53.25 58.98
C ALA A 104 28.90 -53.64 59.90
N VAL A 105 27.65 -53.42 59.45
CA VAL A 105 26.44 -53.79 60.21
C VAL A 105 26.41 -55.30 60.47
N ALA A 106 26.59 -56.13 59.44
CA ALA A 106 26.61 -57.59 59.58
C ALA A 106 27.68 -58.09 60.58
N SER A 107 28.83 -57.40 60.69
CA SER A 107 29.88 -57.74 61.66
C SER A 107 29.47 -57.46 63.11
N LEU A 108 28.67 -56.42 63.34
CA LEU A 108 28.19 -56.03 64.67
C LEU A 108 27.11 -56.97 65.18
N GLU A 109 26.17 -57.38 64.32
CA GLU A 109 25.09 -58.32 64.67
C GLU A 109 25.64 -59.66 65.18
N ILE A 110 26.61 -60.24 64.47
CA ILE A 110 27.32 -61.46 64.87
C ILE A 110 27.99 -61.30 66.25
N SER A 111 28.58 -60.13 66.53
CA SER A 111 29.23 -59.86 67.82
C SER A 111 28.24 -59.77 68.99
N MET A 112 27.05 -59.22 68.75
CA MET A 112 25.98 -59.11 69.74
C MET A 112 25.36 -60.46 70.06
N GLU A 113 25.13 -61.31 69.05
CA GLU A 113 24.55 -62.62 69.26
C GLU A 113 25.50 -63.56 70.03
N HIS A 114 26.82 -63.45 69.81
CA HIS A 114 27.82 -64.18 70.60
C HIS A 114 27.84 -63.74 72.08
N LYS A 115 27.72 -62.44 72.37
CA LYS A 115 27.63 -61.93 73.76
C LYS A 115 26.38 -62.43 74.48
N ARG A 116 25.23 -62.44 73.80
CA ARG A 116 23.96 -62.92 74.35
C ARG A 116 24.05 -64.37 74.82
N ARG A 117 24.60 -65.27 74.00
CA ARG A 117 24.70 -66.70 74.32
C ARG A 117 25.54 -66.97 75.58
N LYS A 118 26.59 -66.19 75.83
CA LYS A 118 27.41 -66.28 77.05
C LYS A 118 26.65 -65.91 78.33
N LEU A 119 25.84 -64.85 78.30
CA LEU A 119 25.00 -64.48 79.45
C LEU A 119 23.96 -65.57 79.75
N GLU A 120 23.40 -66.20 78.72
CA GLU A 120 22.48 -67.34 78.85
C GLU A 120 23.17 -68.63 79.36
N GLU A 121 24.51 -68.72 79.33
CA GLU A 121 25.31 -69.79 79.95
C GLU A 121 25.62 -69.47 81.42
N GLU A 122 26.13 -68.26 81.70
CA GLU A 122 26.46 -67.80 83.05
C GLU A 122 25.25 -67.85 84.00
N GLN A 123 24.06 -67.42 83.53
CA GLN A 123 22.84 -67.44 84.32
C GLN A 123 22.41 -68.85 84.75
N LYS A 124 22.72 -69.89 83.97
CA LYS A 124 22.42 -71.29 84.34
C LYS A 124 23.30 -71.77 85.49
N THR A 125 24.57 -71.37 85.50
CA THR A 125 25.51 -71.71 86.58
C THR A 125 25.18 -71.03 87.91
N ALA A 126 24.53 -69.86 87.88
CA ALA A 126 24.06 -69.21 89.10
C ALA A 126 22.95 -70.02 89.82
N VAL A 127 22.00 -70.57 89.06
CA VAL A 127 20.86 -71.33 89.61
C VAL A 127 21.31 -72.60 90.33
N THR A 128 22.20 -73.39 89.72
CA THR A 128 22.68 -74.65 90.34
C THR A 128 23.43 -74.40 91.65
N MET A 129 24.19 -73.31 91.73
CA MET A 129 24.91 -72.93 92.97
C MET A 129 23.96 -72.52 94.11
N GLU A 130 22.76 -72.01 93.82
CA GLU A 130 21.76 -71.76 94.87
C GLU A 130 21.14 -73.04 95.41
N GLU A 131 21.01 -74.08 94.59
CA GLU A 131 20.40 -75.37 94.97
C GLU A 131 21.34 -76.13 95.93
N GLU A 132 22.64 -76.22 95.60
CA GLU A 132 23.66 -76.79 96.49
C GLU A 132 23.68 -76.11 97.88
N VAL A 133 23.53 -74.78 97.93
CA VAL A 133 23.50 -74.03 99.21
C VAL A 133 22.27 -74.37 100.04
N LYS A 134 21.11 -74.61 99.42
CA LYS A 134 19.87 -75.01 100.11
C LYS A 134 20.03 -76.41 100.72
N GLU A 135 20.66 -77.35 100.01
CA GLU A 135 20.94 -78.70 100.54
C GLU A 135 21.90 -78.68 101.73
N ILE A 136 22.99 -77.89 101.67
CA ILE A 136 23.97 -77.77 102.76
C ILE A 136 23.32 -77.20 104.05
N VAL A 137 22.40 -76.24 103.94
CA VAL A 137 21.67 -75.70 105.08
C VAL A 137 20.73 -76.75 105.70
N LEU A 138 20.01 -77.51 104.88
CA LEU A 138 19.13 -78.60 105.34
C LEU A 138 19.92 -79.72 106.03
N ALA A 139 21.10 -80.06 105.51
CA ALA A 139 22.01 -81.03 106.11
C ALA A 139 22.60 -80.58 107.47
N HIS A 140 22.62 -79.28 107.76
CA HIS A 140 23.15 -78.76 109.02
C HIS A 140 22.11 -78.78 110.16
N LEU A 141 20.84 -78.50 109.84
CA LEU A 141 19.73 -78.48 110.82
C LEU A 141 19.45 -79.86 111.44
N SER A 142 19.68 -80.94 110.70
CA SER A 142 19.37 -82.31 111.13
C SER A 142 20.34 -82.91 112.17
N ARG A 143 21.47 -82.24 112.48
CA ARG A 143 22.53 -82.77 113.36
C ARG A 143 22.54 -82.25 114.81
N GLN A 144 21.62 -81.37 115.22
CA GLN A 144 21.63 -80.76 116.56
C GLN A 144 21.07 -81.66 117.69
N ARG A 145 21.62 -82.88 117.90
CA ARG A 145 21.28 -83.76 119.04
C ARG A 145 22.44 -84.60 119.61
N ALA A 146 23.59 -83.97 119.85
CA ALA A 146 24.58 -84.35 120.86
C ALA A 146 25.57 -83.20 121.02
N GLY A 147 25.99 -82.88 122.25
CA GLY A 147 26.99 -81.84 122.51
C GLY A 147 28.21 -82.42 123.20
N GLU A 148 29.40 -82.11 122.69
CA GLU A 148 30.58 -81.68 123.48
C GLU A 148 31.82 -81.35 122.61
N GLU A 149 31.88 -81.77 121.35
CA GLU A 149 33.01 -81.47 120.42
C GLU A 149 33.06 -80.00 119.90
N LEU A 150 32.24 -79.10 120.44
CA LEU A 150 31.94 -77.79 119.83
C LEU A 150 33.11 -76.78 119.87
N SER A 151 33.99 -76.82 120.88
CA SER A 151 34.93 -75.71 121.15
C SER A 151 36.13 -75.62 120.19
N ALA A 152 36.50 -76.72 119.53
CA ALA A 152 37.54 -76.73 118.49
C ALA A 152 36.94 -76.32 117.13
N VAL A 153 35.89 -77.06 116.72
CA VAL A 153 35.19 -76.90 115.44
C VAL A 153 34.66 -75.47 115.24
N GLN A 154 34.19 -74.81 116.30
CA GLN A 154 33.68 -73.44 116.24
C GLN A 154 34.74 -72.39 115.80
N ARG A 155 36.03 -72.61 116.05
CA ARG A 155 37.09 -71.68 115.61
C ARG A 155 37.37 -71.81 114.11
N GLU A 156 37.45 -73.02 113.59
CA GLU A 156 37.67 -73.29 112.16
C GLU A 156 36.44 -72.93 111.31
N LEU A 157 35.23 -73.13 111.86
CA LEU A 157 34.02 -72.56 111.27
C LEU A 157 34.07 -71.03 111.26
N SER A 158 34.46 -70.37 112.35
CA SER A 158 34.48 -68.90 112.35
C SER A 158 35.42 -68.30 111.30
N SER A 159 36.63 -68.86 111.11
CA SER A 159 37.58 -68.37 110.10
C SER A 159 37.16 -68.71 108.67
N SER A 160 36.65 -69.92 108.43
CA SER A 160 36.17 -70.32 107.10
C SER A 160 34.87 -69.62 106.69
N VAL A 161 33.97 -69.34 107.65
CA VAL A 161 32.78 -68.50 107.44
C VAL A 161 33.17 -67.06 107.17
N TRP A 162 34.12 -66.47 107.91
CA TRP A 162 34.61 -65.11 107.60
C TRP A 162 35.27 -65.01 106.22
N MET A 163 36.05 -66.01 105.80
CA MET A 163 36.64 -66.04 104.44
C MET A 163 35.58 -66.25 103.35
N LYS A 164 34.53 -67.04 103.60
CA LYS A 164 33.39 -67.19 102.69
C LYS A 164 32.56 -65.89 102.62
N LEU A 165 32.28 -65.24 103.76
CA LEU A 165 31.62 -63.93 103.83
C LEU A 165 32.42 -62.84 103.13
N LYS A 166 33.75 -62.81 103.30
CA LYS A 166 34.61 -61.85 102.60
C LYS A 166 34.54 -62.06 101.09
N ARG A 167 34.66 -63.30 100.60
CA ARG A 167 34.53 -63.63 99.17
C ARG A 167 33.12 -63.36 98.62
N LEU A 168 32.07 -63.56 99.43
CA LEU A 168 30.70 -63.17 99.07
C LEU A 168 30.55 -61.66 98.98
N ASN A 169 31.11 -60.90 99.93
CA ASN A 169 31.11 -59.44 99.89
C ASN A 169 31.92 -58.89 98.70
N GLU A 170 33.10 -59.46 98.41
CA GLU A 170 33.89 -59.16 97.22
C GLU A 170 33.09 -59.44 95.92
N ARG A 171 32.35 -60.55 95.85
CA ARG A 171 31.45 -60.87 94.72
C ARG A 171 30.22 -59.96 94.64
N VAL A 172 29.61 -59.59 95.77
CA VAL A 172 28.46 -58.67 95.83
C VAL A 172 28.87 -57.25 95.42
N ASN A 173 30.07 -56.80 95.79
CA ASN A 173 30.61 -55.52 95.33
C ASN A 173 30.95 -55.55 93.84
N ALA A 174 31.56 -56.63 93.34
CA ALA A 174 31.80 -56.80 91.90
C ALA A 174 30.50 -56.86 91.09
N ALA A 175 29.49 -57.59 91.55
CA ALA A 175 28.16 -57.61 90.94
C ALA A 175 27.45 -56.25 91.05
N GLY A 176 27.64 -55.53 92.15
CA GLY A 176 27.14 -54.16 92.33
C GLY A 176 27.79 -53.15 91.39
N GLN A 177 29.08 -53.31 91.08
CA GLN A 177 29.79 -52.53 90.07
C GLN A 177 29.31 -52.89 88.67
N GLN A 178 29.26 -54.18 88.31
CA GLN A 178 28.69 -54.65 87.03
C GLN A 178 27.24 -54.17 86.82
N LEU A 179 26.44 -54.10 87.88
CA LEU A 179 25.06 -53.61 87.83
C LEU A 179 24.98 -52.07 87.79
N ALA A 180 26.00 -51.35 88.24
CA ALA A 180 26.15 -49.90 88.01
C ALA A 180 26.60 -49.61 86.57
N ASP A 181 27.56 -50.39 86.05
CA ASP A 181 28.06 -50.28 84.67
C ASP A 181 26.93 -50.63 83.67
N ALA A 182 26.21 -51.73 83.87
CA ALA A 182 25.04 -52.10 83.06
C ALA A 182 23.91 -51.06 83.14
N ARG A 183 23.76 -50.35 84.28
CA ARG A 183 22.84 -49.20 84.37
C ARG A 183 23.36 -48.02 83.55
N ALA A 184 24.65 -47.72 83.56
CA ALA A 184 25.26 -46.65 82.76
C ALA A 184 25.16 -46.96 81.25
N GLU A 185 25.44 -48.20 80.84
CA GLU A 185 25.21 -48.70 79.48
C GLU A 185 23.73 -48.60 79.08
N HIS A 186 22.80 -49.01 79.94
CA HIS A 186 21.36 -48.86 79.65
C HIS A 186 20.96 -47.38 79.49
N HIS A 187 21.48 -46.47 80.31
CA HIS A 187 21.28 -45.02 80.14
C HIS A 187 22.02 -44.45 78.91
N HIS A 188 23.04 -45.12 78.37
CA HIS A 188 23.66 -44.79 77.10
C HIS A 188 22.79 -45.23 75.92
N VAL A 189 22.33 -46.48 75.93
CA VAL A 189 21.45 -47.05 74.91
C VAL A 189 20.10 -46.32 74.86
N LEU A 190 19.56 -45.86 76.00
CA LEU A 190 18.34 -45.02 76.02
C LEU A 190 18.56 -43.64 75.38
N ARG A 191 19.76 -43.05 75.51
CA ARG A 191 20.12 -41.79 74.83
C ARG A 191 20.32 -41.99 73.33
N GLU A 192 20.95 -43.10 72.94
CA GLU A 192 21.12 -43.47 71.52
C GLU A 192 19.79 -43.82 70.87
N LEU A 193 18.89 -44.54 71.54
CA LEU A 193 17.52 -44.76 71.08
C LEU A 193 16.74 -43.44 70.94
N GLY A 194 16.92 -42.49 71.85
CA GLY A 194 16.35 -41.14 71.72
C GLY A 194 16.87 -40.40 70.48
N ALA A 195 18.18 -40.45 70.23
CA ALA A 195 18.80 -39.87 69.04
C ALA A 195 18.35 -40.57 67.74
N VAL A 196 18.29 -41.91 67.71
CA VAL A 196 17.82 -42.68 66.56
C VAL A 196 16.34 -42.43 66.28
N GLN A 197 15.50 -42.29 67.32
CA GLN A 197 14.09 -41.90 67.16
C GLN A 197 13.95 -40.47 66.61
N HIS A 198 14.80 -39.53 67.05
CA HIS A 198 14.81 -38.18 66.51
C HIS A 198 15.23 -38.16 65.03
N ASN A 199 16.35 -38.80 64.70
CA ASN A 199 16.86 -38.91 63.33
C ASN A 199 15.85 -39.62 62.40
N LEU A 200 15.11 -40.64 62.90
CA LEU A 200 14.02 -41.27 62.14
C LEU A 200 12.85 -40.32 61.89
N GLN A 201 12.47 -39.49 62.87
CA GLN A 201 11.43 -38.47 62.68
C GLN A 201 11.87 -37.36 61.71
N GLU A 202 13.16 -37.05 61.64
CA GLU A 202 13.69 -36.11 60.65
C GLU A 202 13.76 -36.74 59.25
N ALA A 203 14.31 -37.94 59.10
CA ALA A 203 14.33 -38.67 57.84
C ALA A 203 12.92 -38.92 57.26
N VAL A 204 11.90 -39.14 58.10
CA VAL A 204 10.50 -39.26 57.67
C VAL A 204 9.94 -37.91 57.17
N LYS A 205 10.34 -36.77 57.75
CA LYS A 205 9.98 -35.45 57.21
C LYS A 205 10.68 -35.19 55.89
N GLU A 206 11.99 -35.45 55.80
CA GLU A 206 12.76 -35.30 54.57
C GLU A 206 12.22 -36.19 53.43
N GLN A 207 11.80 -37.43 53.73
CA GLN A 207 11.09 -38.27 52.77
C GLN A 207 9.73 -37.66 52.37
N HIS A 208 8.94 -37.13 53.31
CA HIS A 208 7.65 -36.54 52.99
C HIS A 208 7.78 -35.26 52.14
N ASP A 209 8.76 -34.40 52.44
CA ASP A 209 9.00 -33.16 51.71
C ASP A 209 9.72 -33.38 50.37
N SER A 210 10.55 -34.42 50.24
CA SER A 210 11.09 -34.84 48.93
C SER A 210 10.03 -35.52 48.05
N VAL A 211 9.09 -36.29 48.63
CA VAL A 211 7.90 -36.78 47.91
C VAL A 211 7.06 -35.61 47.40
N ARG A 212 6.77 -34.61 48.25
CA ARG A 212 6.07 -33.37 47.84
C ARG A 212 6.80 -32.63 46.72
N ALA A 213 8.13 -32.53 46.78
CA ALA A 213 8.93 -31.94 45.72
C ALA A 213 8.82 -32.72 44.40
N LEU A 214 8.81 -34.06 44.45
CA LEU A 214 8.60 -34.92 43.29
C LEU A 214 7.17 -34.81 42.72
N GLU A 215 6.14 -34.71 43.58
CA GLU A 215 4.76 -34.43 43.17
C GLU A 215 4.65 -33.07 42.45
N LEU A 216 5.33 -32.05 42.95
CA LEU A 216 5.35 -30.70 42.38
C LEU A 216 6.10 -30.68 41.02
N VAL A 217 7.23 -31.38 40.91
CA VAL A 217 7.95 -31.57 39.64
C VAL A 217 7.11 -32.39 38.65
N HIS A 218 6.37 -33.41 39.09
CA HIS A 218 5.46 -34.17 38.22
C HIS A 218 4.28 -33.33 37.73
N ALA A 219 3.72 -32.49 38.60
CA ALA A 219 2.70 -31.51 38.21
C ALA A 219 3.23 -30.51 37.17
N GLN A 220 4.45 -29.97 37.36
CA GLN A 220 5.09 -29.09 36.39
C GLN A 220 5.40 -29.80 35.06
N SER A 221 5.86 -31.05 35.10
CA SER A 221 6.10 -31.86 33.89
C SER A 221 4.81 -32.09 33.11
N SER A 222 3.73 -32.50 33.77
CA SER A 222 2.44 -32.74 33.09
C SER A 222 1.81 -31.45 32.53
N GLN A 223 2.04 -30.30 33.16
CA GLN A 223 1.70 -28.99 32.60
C GLN A 223 2.55 -28.66 31.35
N LEU A 224 3.86 -28.92 31.39
CA LEU A 224 4.74 -28.73 30.24
C LEU A 224 4.35 -29.66 29.07
N ASP A 225 4.03 -30.92 29.33
CA ASP A 225 3.55 -31.87 28.31
C ASP A 225 2.22 -31.39 27.69
N ALA A 226 1.29 -30.90 28.50
CA ALA A 226 0.04 -30.30 28.02
C ALA A 226 0.30 -29.05 27.14
N HIS A 227 1.24 -28.20 27.53
CA HIS A 227 1.67 -27.04 26.72
C HIS A 227 2.39 -27.45 25.43
N VAL A 228 3.20 -28.51 25.44
CA VAL A 228 3.85 -29.07 24.25
C VAL A 228 2.80 -29.62 23.29
N MET A 229 1.80 -30.36 23.78
CA MET A 229 0.69 -30.87 22.95
C MET A 229 -0.17 -29.74 22.37
N ALA A 230 -0.48 -28.70 23.16
CA ALA A 230 -1.18 -27.52 22.66
C ALA A 230 -0.37 -26.76 21.59
N ASN A 231 0.95 -26.63 21.78
CA ASN A 231 1.86 -26.04 20.79
C ASN A 231 1.99 -26.90 19.52
N ALA A 232 1.98 -28.24 19.64
CA ALA A 232 1.98 -29.14 18.49
C ALA A 232 0.70 -28.98 17.64
N ALA A 233 -0.47 -28.92 18.28
CA ALA A 233 -1.74 -28.64 17.62
C ALA A 233 -1.75 -27.25 16.95
N SER A 234 -1.25 -26.22 17.64
CA SER A 234 -1.06 -24.86 17.09
C SER A 234 -0.18 -24.88 15.83
N MET A 235 0.97 -25.56 15.87
CA MET A 235 1.87 -25.74 14.73
C MET A 235 1.24 -26.52 13.57
N GLU A 236 0.41 -27.53 13.85
CA GLU A 236 -0.36 -28.27 12.84
C GLU A 236 -1.36 -27.35 12.11
N THR A 237 -2.10 -26.50 12.84
CA THR A 237 -3.01 -25.52 12.19
C THR A 237 -2.25 -24.46 11.39
N MET A 238 -1.09 -23.98 11.86
CA MET A 238 -0.25 -23.04 11.10
C MET A 238 0.33 -23.70 9.83
N LYS A 239 0.70 -24.98 9.89
CA LYS A 239 1.14 -25.80 8.75
C LYS A 239 0.01 -25.98 7.72
N GLN A 240 -1.22 -26.24 8.16
CA GLN A 240 -2.40 -26.30 7.29
C GLN A 240 -2.67 -24.94 6.61
N ALA A 241 -2.71 -23.85 7.38
CA ALA A 241 -2.89 -22.49 6.84
C ALA A 241 -1.76 -22.06 5.88
N ALA A 242 -0.53 -22.53 6.09
CA ALA A 242 0.59 -22.31 5.18
C ALA A 242 0.45 -23.10 3.86
N GLN A 243 -0.08 -24.33 3.92
CA GLN A 243 -0.42 -25.14 2.74
C GLN A 243 -1.58 -24.54 1.95
N GLU A 244 -2.63 -24.07 2.62
CA GLU A 244 -3.76 -23.37 1.98
C GLU A 244 -3.30 -22.07 1.29
N LYS A 245 -2.51 -21.24 1.99
CA LYS A 245 -1.84 -20.08 1.39
C LYS A 245 -0.87 -20.45 0.27
N LYS A 246 -0.39 -21.70 0.15
CA LYS A 246 0.34 -22.18 -1.03
C LYS A 246 -0.62 -22.50 -2.17
N ARG A 247 -1.68 -23.29 -1.92
CA ARG A 247 -2.73 -23.62 -2.91
C ARG A 247 -3.28 -22.36 -3.58
N ILE A 248 -3.75 -21.38 -2.80
CA ILE A 248 -4.29 -20.11 -3.30
C ILE A 248 -3.26 -19.34 -4.16
N ARG A 249 -1.96 -19.37 -3.81
CA ARG A 249 -0.91 -18.73 -4.63
C ARG A 249 -0.65 -19.48 -5.94
N ASP A 250 -0.66 -20.81 -5.92
CA ASP A 250 -0.44 -21.63 -7.12
C ASP A 250 -1.69 -21.62 -8.03
N GLU A 251 -2.89 -21.49 -7.47
CA GLU A 251 -4.14 -21.19 -8.18
C GLU A 251 -4.09 -19.81 -8.86
N MET A 252 -3.70 -18.75 -8.13
CA MET A 252 -3.53 -17.39 -8.70
C MET A 252 -2.44 -17.34 -9.78
N ARG A 253 -1.39 -18.16 -9.67
CA ARG A 253 -0.40 -18.33 -10.75
C ARG A 253 -1.06 -18.98 -11.97
N SER A 254 -1.78 -20.08 -11.77
CA SER A 254 -2.45 -20.79 -12.88
C SER A 254 -3.51 -19.94 -13.61
N SER A 255 -4.19 -19.03 -12.90
CA SER A 255 -5.13 -18.10 -13.52
C SER A 255 -4.41 -16.96 -14.25
N LEU A 256 -3.34 -16.41 -13.70
CA LEU A 256 -2.48 -15.43 -14.37
C LEU A 256 -1.85 -16.01 -15.64
N ASP A 257 -1.28 -17.21 -15.59
CA ASP A 257 -0.70 -17.90 -16.74
C ASP A 257 -1.76 -18.19 -17.82
N ARG A 258 -2.99 -18.56 -17.43
CA ARG A 258 -4.13 -18.72 -18.34
C ARG A 258 -4.50 -17.40 -19.00
N CYS A 259 -4.63 -16.32 -18.25
CA CYS A 259 -4.92 -14.99 -18.80
C CYS A 259 -3.80 -14.47 -19.72
N LEU A 260 -2.53 -14.77 -19.42
CA LEU A 260 -1.39 -14.46 -20.31
C LEU A 260 -1.44 -15.30 -21.60
N ALA A 261 -1.79 -16.58 -21.51
CA ALA A 261 -1.97 -17.45 -22.68
C ALA A 261 -3.12 -17.00 -23.58
N GLU A 262 -4.29 -16.70 -23.00
CA GLU A 262 -5.42 -16.13 -23.72
C GLU A 262 -5.06 -14.79 -24.38
N ASN A 263 -4.35 -13.90 -23.69
CA ASN A 263 -3.97 -12.60 -24.24
C ASN A 263 -2.96 -12.73 -25.39
N LYS A 264 -2.04 -13.70 -25.33
CA LYS A 264 -1.17 -14.07 -26.47
C LYS A 264 -2.00 -14.59 -27.65
N GLN A 265 -2.99 -15.46 -27.42
CA GLN A 265 -3.88 -15.94 -28.48
C GLN A 265 -4.71 -14.81 -29.10
N ARG A 266 -5.28 -13.92 -28.28
CA ARG A 266 -6.00 -12.72 -28.73
C ARG A 266 -5.11 -11.79 -29.57
N ALA A 267 -3.85 -11.57 -29.17
CA ALA A 267 -2.89 -10.78 -29.95
C ALA A 267 -2.63 -11.42 -31.34
N ILE A 268 -2.30 -12.71 -31.38
CA ILE A 268 -2.07 -13.46 -32.64
C ILE A 268 -3.31 -13.41 -33.54
N ALA A 269 -4.52 -13.47 -32.98
CA ALA A 269 -5.76 -13.30 -33.75
C ALA A 269 -5.86 -11.88 -34.35
N ARG A 270 -5.65 -10.83 -33.55
CA ARG A 270 -5.65 -9.43 -34.02
C ARG A 270 -4.64 -9.21 -35.14
N ASP A 271 -3.42 -9.75 -35.03
CA ASP A 271 -2.38 -9.61 -36.06
C ASP A 271 -2.73 -10.34 -37.37
N ARG A 272 -3.39 -11.50 -37.29
CA ARG A 272 -3.95 -12.20 -38.47
C ARG A 272 -5.06 -11.39 -39.14
N HIS A 273 -5.96 -10.79 -38.38
CA HIS A 273 -6.99 -9.88 -38.90
C HIS A 273 -6.39 -8.57 -39.45
N ARG A 274 -5.28 -8.10 -38.86
CA ARG A 274 -4.55 -6.94 -39.37
C ARG A 274 -3.95 -7.23 -40.75
N SER A 275 -3.15 -8.29 -40.84
CA SER A 275 -2.46 -8.70 -42.08
C SER A 275 -3.42 -8.91 -43.26
N ARG A 276 -4.54 -9.62 -43.05
CA ARG A 276 -5.56 -9.85 -44.11
C ARG A 276 -6.15 -8.56 -44.69
N TYR A 277 -6.47 -7.59 -43.83
CA TYR A 277 -7.00 -6.30 -44.26
C TYR A 277 -5.94 -5.44 -44.94
N ASP A 278 -4.71 -5.45 -44.41
CA ASP A 278 -3.60 -4.67 -44.98
C ASP A 278 -3.24 -5.22 -46.39
N GLN A 279 -3.33 -6.54 -46.61
CA GLN A 279 -3.27 -7.19 -47.94
C GLN A 279 -4.41 -6.76 -48.88
N GLN A 280 -5.65 -6.65 -48.39
CA GLN A 280 -6.80 -6.25 -49.22
C GLN A 280 -6.79 -4.74 -49.56
N LEU A 281 -6.30 -3.89 -48.65
CA LEU A 281 -6.01 -2.49 -48.98
C LEU A 281 -4.89 -2.35 -50.02
N TYR A 282 -3.88 -3.24 -49.99
CA TYR A 282 -2.84 -3.28 -51.01
C TYR A 282 -3.41 -3.68 -52.37
N ALA A 283 -4.21 -4.75 -52.45
CA ALA A 283 -4.90 -5.14 -53.68
C ALA A 283 -5.81 -4.03 -54.24
N LEU A 284 -6.51 -3.29 -53.38
CA LEU A 284 -7.30 -2.10 -53.76
C LEU A 284 -6.46 -0.97 -54.36
N ARG A 285 -5.25 -0.74 -53.82
CA ARG A 285 -4.32 0.27 -54.37
C ARG A 285 -3.81 -0.16 -55.74
N GLN A 286 -3.37 -1.41 -55.88
CA GLN A 286 -2.95 -1.98 -57.16
C GLN A 286 -4.07 -1.92 -58.21
N LEU A 287 -5.32 -2.21 -57.83
CA LEU A 287 -6.47 -2.08 -58.73
C LEU A 287 -6.62 -0.62 -59.22
N MET A 288 -6.65 0.36 -58.30
CA MET A 288 -6.75 1.78 -58.66
C MET A 288 -5.56 2.30 -59.46
N GLU A 289 -4.36 1.81 -59.20
CA GLU A 289 -3.14 2.15 -59.93
C GLU A 289 -3.21 1.59 -61.36
N SER A 290 -3.56 0.31 -61.54
CA SER A 290 -3.72 -0.28 -62.87
C SER A 290 -4.85 0.33 -63.69
N ILE A 291 -5.96 0.76 -63.06
CA ILE A 291 -7.04 1.50 -63.73
C ILE A 291 -6.52 2.84 -64.26
N ARG A 292 -5.70 3.57 -63.50
CA ARG A 292 -5.10 4.84 -63.95
C ARG A 292 -4.10 4.65 -65.09
N GLU A 293 -3.31 3.58 -65.04
CA GLU A 293 -2.38 3.22 -66.12
C GLU A 293 -3.16 2.90 -67.41
N GLU A 294 -4.25 2.14 -67.31
CA GLU A 294 -5.13 1.82 -68.44
C GLU A 294 -5.93 3.04 -68.94
N GLU A 295 -6.33 3.96 -68.06
CA GLU A 295 -6.93 5.25 -68.45
C GLU A 295 -5.95 6.09 -69.30
N VAL A 296 -4.67 6.13 -68.92
CA VAL A 296 -3.61 6.80 -69.70
C VAL A 296 -3.35 6.07 -71.03
N HIS A 297 -3.35 4.74 -71.04
CA HIS A 297 -3.18 3.96 -72.27
C HIS A 297 -4.36 4.12 -73.25
N VAL A 298 -5.61 4.13 -72.77
CA VAL A 298 -6.80 4.40 -73.60
C VAL A 298 -6.79 5.83 -74.13
N ALA A 299 -6.43 6.82 -73.31
CA ALA A 299 -6.30 8.21 -73.76
C ALA A 299 -5.21 8.37 -74.83
N GLY A 300 -4.05 7.73 -74.64
CA GLY A 300 -2.97 7.69 -75.64
C GLY A 300 -3.36 6.98 -76.94
N CYS A 301 -4.14 5.89 -76.84
CA CYS A 301 -4.70 5.19 -78.00
C CYS A 301 -5.62 6.10 -78.83
N ARG A 302 -6.61 6.73 -78.18
CA ARG A 302 -7.58 7.64 -78.83
C ARG A 302 -6.91 8.88 -79.42
N SER A 303 -5.90 9.43 -78.73
CA SER A 303 -5.12 10.58 -79.24
C SER A 303 -4.41 10.24 -80.57
N ARG A 304 -3.82 9.04 -80.68
CA ARG A 304 -3.24 8.56 -81.95
C ARG A 304 -4.31 8.31 -83.01
N GLN A 305 -5.40 7.62 -82.64
CA GLN A 305 -6.53 7.38 -83.56
C GLN A 305 -7.03 8.69 -84.19
N HIS A 306 -7.23 9.74 -83.40
CA HIS A 306 -7.70 11.05 -83.91
C HIS A 306 -6.63 11.79 -84.73
N ALA A 307 -5.34 11.59 -84.46
CA ALA A 307 -4.27 12.13 -85.30
C ALA A 307 -4.27 11.50 -86.69
N GLU A 308 -4.37 10.16 -86.78
CA GLU A 308 -4.41 9.45 -88.06
C GLU A 308 -5.74 9.67 -88.80
N GLU A 309 -6.87 9.79 -88.09
CA GLU A 309 -8.16 10.19 -88.68
C GLU A 309 -8.09 11.59 -89.31
N HIS A 310 -7.45 12.55 -88.63
CA HIS A 310 -7.25 13.90 -89.16
C HIS A 310 -6.23 13.92 -90.33
N PHE A 311 -5.21 13.07 -90.31
CA PHE A 311 -4.28 12.89 -91.43
C PHE A 311 -4.99 12.30 -92.66
N LEU A 312 -5.85 11.30 -92.48
CA LEU A 312 -6.73 10.78 -93.54
C LEU A 312 -7.68 11.85 -94.10
N GLU A 313 -8.28 12.69 -93.25
CA GLU A 313 -9.10 13.80 -93.72
C GLU A 313 -8.28 14.81 -94.55
N GLN A 314 -7.04 15.10 -94.15
CA GLN A 314 -6.14 15.94 -94.95
C GLN A 314 -5.79 15.31 -96.30
N GLN A 315 -5.49 14.00 -96.34
CA GLN A 315 -5.26 13.27 -97.59
C GLN A 315 -6.49 13.29 -98.49
N ARG A 316 -7.69 12.99 -97.96
CA ARG A 316 -8.96 13.01 -98.70
C ARG A 316 -9.27 14.39 -99.30
N ARG A 317 -9.04 15.47 -98.55
CA ARG A 317 -9.16 16.85 -99.07
C ARG A 317 -8.16 17.15 -100.19
N ALA A 318 -6.95 16.60 -100.13
CA ALA A 318 -5.96 16.70 -101.21
C ALA A 318 -6.37 15.88 -102.45
N PHE A 319 -6.97 14.71 -102.26
CA PHE A 319 -7.59 13.92 -103.33
C PHE A 319 -8.72 14.66 -104.03
N ASP A 320 -9.67 15.22 -103.28
CA ASP A 320 -10.79 15.99 -103.84
C ASP A 320 -10.29 17.16 -104.69
N HIS A 321 -9.23 17.83 -104.25
CA HIS A 321 -8.59 18.90 -105.03
C HIS A 321 -7.96 18.37 -106.34
N VAL A 322 -7.22 17.25 -106.28
CA VAL A 322 -6.65 16.60 -107.47
C VAL A 322 -7.76 16.11 -108.42
N ALA A 323 -8.87 15.59 -107.89
CA ALA A 323 -10.01 15.13 -108.69
C ALA A 323 -10.68 16.29 -109.46
N ARG A 324 -10.93 17.42 -108.79
CA ARG A 324 -11.48 18.63 -109.44
C ARG A 324 -10.60 19.12 -110.59
N LEU A 325 -9.27 19.10 -110.42
CA LEU A 325 -8.33 19.45 -111.50
C LEU A 325 -8.43 18.49 -112.71
N TYR A 326 -8.81 17.22 -112.52
CA TYR A 326 -9.11 16.30 -113.64
C TYR A 326 -10.47 16.60 -114.30
N GLU A 327 -11.49 17.00 -113.52
CA GLU A 327 -12.81 17.38 -114.05
C GLU A 327 -12.73 18.69 -114.85
N GLU A 328 -11.98 19.68 -114.36
CA GLU A 328 -11.62 20.91 -115.06
C GLU A 328 -10.87 20.60 -116.37
N LYS A 329 -9.90 19.66 -116.37
CA LYS A 329 -9.26 19.21 -117.61
C LYS A 329 -10.27 18.64 -118.62
N ILE A 330 -11.22 17.82 -118.16
CA ILE A 330 -12.23 17.19 -119.02
C ILE A 330 -13.16 18.23 -119.64
N SER A 331 -13.60 19.24 -118.88
CA SER A 331 -14.47 20.31 -119.40
C SER A 331 -13.74 21.20 -120.43
N LEU A 332 -12.50 21.61 -120.13
CA LEU A 332 -11.65 22.37 -121.07
C LEU A 332 -11.38 21.61 -122.37
N LEU A 333 -11.08 20.31 -122.28
CA LEU A 333 -10.85 19.44 -123.45
C LEU A 333 -12.15 19.21 -124.26
N GLY A 334 -13.32 19.27 -123.62
CA GLY A 334 -14.61 19.31 -124.29
C GLY A 334 -14.83 20.61 -125.07
N ALA A 335 -14.52 21.76 -124.46
CA ALA A 335 -14.67 23.08 -125.08
C ALA A 335 -13.79 23.24 -126.34
N GLU A 336 -12.50 22.86 -126.27
CA GLU A 336 -11.60 22.95 -127.42
C GLU A 336 -11.96 21.95 -128.54
N LYS A 337 -12.54 20.77 -128.22
CA LYS A 337 -13.11 19.88 -129.24
C LYS A 337 -14.28 20.51 -129.99
N ALA A 338 -15.19 21.18 -129.28
CA ALA A 338 -16.31 21.90 -129.90
C ALA A 338 -15.82 23.07 -130.78
N ARG A 339 -14.79 23.79 -130.32
CA ARG A 339 -14.12 24.87 -131.07
C ARG A 339 -13.41 24.35 -132.33
N HIS A 340 -12.80 23.16 -132.29
CA HIS A 340 -12.20 22.55 -133.47
C HIS A 340 -13.25 22.17 -134.52
N ALA A 341 -14.39 21.63 -134.11
CA ALA A 341 -15.47 21.22 -135.02
C ALA A 341 -16.00 22.40 -135.86
N SER A 342 -16.30 23.55 -135.23
CA SER A 342 -16.82 24.73 -135.95
C SER A 342 -15.82 25.35 -136.92
N LEU A 343 -14.51 25.22 -136.68
CA LEU A 343 -13.46 25.61 -137.64
C LEU A 343 -13.41 24.70 -138.88
N VAL A 344 -13.76 23.42 -138.74
CA VAL A 344 -13.86 22.49 -139.88
C VAL A 344 -15.10 22.80 -140.72
N GLU A 345 -16.24 23.10 -140.09
CA GLU A 345 -17.46 23.52 -140.79
C GLU A 345 -17.25 24.84 -141.58
N ALA A 346 -16.60 25.83 -140.97
CA ALA A 346 -16.28 27.11 -141.63
C ALA A 346 -15.40 26.93 -142.88
N ARG A 347 -14.48 25.96 -142.89
CA ARG A 347 -13.65 25.64 -144.05
C ARG A 347 -14.48 25.08 -145.21
N ALA A 348 -15.39 24.14 -144.93
CA ALA A 348 -16.23 23.50 -145.96
C ALA A 348 -17.21 24.45 -146.67
N LEU A 349 -17.42 25.66 -146.15
CA LEU A 349 -18.20 26.72 -146.78
C LEU A 349 -17.38 27.57 -147.76
N LEU A 350 -16.07 27.71 -147.55
CA LEU A 350 -15.17 28.49 -148.42
C LEU A 350 -14.89 27.77 -149.75
N ASP A 351 -14.61 26.46 -149.69
CA ASP A 351 -14.25 25.66 -150.87
C ASP A 351 -15.35 25.68 -151.96
N LYS A 352 -16.62 25.84 -151.56
CA LYS A 352 -17.79 25.89 -152.47
C LYS A 352 -17.95 27.18 -153.29
N GLN A 353 -17.15 28.23 -153.04
CA GLN A 353 -17.32 29.53 -153.70
C GLN A 353 -16.43 29.73 -154.94
N MET A 354 -15.54 28.78 -155.27
CA MET A 354 -14.43 29.00 -156.20
C MET A 354 -14.65 28.51 -157.65
N GLU A 355 -15.77 27.85 -157.98
CA GLU A 355 -15.86 26.98 -159.17
C GLU A 355 -16.50 27.58 -160.47
N LYS A 356 -16.64 28.91 -160.63
CA LYS A 356 -17.39 29.47 -161.79
C LYS A 356 -16.75 30.66 -162.52
N GLY A 357 -16.37 30.44 -163.79
CA GLY A 357 -16.33 31.49 -164.83
C GLY A 357 -15.12 31.49 -165.79
N THR A 358 -15.37 31.50 -167.10
CA THR A 358 -14.38 31.75 -168.17
C THR A 358 -14.93 32.74 -169.22
N PRO A 359 -14.09 33.63 -169.76
CA PRO A 359 -13.99 33.86 -171.21
C PRO A 359 -12.52 34.00 -171.68
N SER A 360 -12.08 33.52 -172.85
CA SER A 360 -12.42 33.87 -174.26
C SER A 360 -11.65 35.10 -174.82
N PRO A 361 -11.12 35.05 -176.07
CA PRO A 361 -9.76 35.54 -176.33
C PRO A 361 -9.63 36.97 -176.86
N ALA A 362 -10.72 37.72 -177.05
CA ALA A 362 -10.62 39.14 -177.42
C ALA A 362 -9.90 39.97 -176.34
N ALA A 363 -10.01 39.54 -175.07
CA ALA A 363 -9.35 40.17 -173.94
C ALA A 363 -7.81 40.15 -174.01
N LEU A 364 -7.19 39.25 -174.80
CA LEU A 364 -5.76 38.90 -174.67
C LEU A 364 -4.76 40.07 -174.80
N ARG A 365 -5.11 41.21 -175.38
CA ARG A 365 -4.21 42.37 -175.48
C ARG A 365 -4.32 43.31 -174.28
N ASP A 366 -5.53 43.62 -173.82
CA ASP A 366 -5.74 44.29 -172.53
C ASP A 366 -5.24 43.40 -171.38
N LEU A 367 -5.38 42.07 -171.53
CA LEU A 367 -4.88 41.07 -170.59
C LEU A 367 -3.37 41.20 -170.36
N VAL A 368 -2.55 41.62 -171.34
CA VAL A 368 -1.10 41.79 -171.11
C VAL A 368 -0.81 42.97 -170.16
N LEU A 369 -1.55 44.07 -170.29
CA LEU A 369 -1.43 45.25 -169.40
C LEU A 369 -2.16 45.04 -168.05
N LEU A 370 -3.14 44.14 -168.01
CA LEU A 370 -3.87 43.79 -166.81
C LEU A 370 -3.15 42.68 -166.02
N LEU A 371 -2.44 41.76 -166.69
CA LEU A 371 -1.58 40.73 -166.10
C LEU A 371 -0.34 41.31 -165.43
N SER A 372 0.28 42.37 -165.96
CA SER A 372 1.40 43.02 -165.26
C SER A 372 0.93 43.58 -163.91
N ARG A 373 -0.20 44.29 -163.89
CA ARG A 373 -0.81 44.80 -162.65
C ARG A 373 -1.37 43.70 -161.75
N GLN A 374 -1.82 42.57 -162.29
CA GLN A 374 -2.26 41.42 -161.50
C GLN A 374 -1.09 40.60 -160.94
N LYS A 375 0.09 40.57 -161.60
CA LYS A 375 1.29 39.91 -161.09
C LYS A 375 1.68 40.52 -159.74
N ASP A 376 1.85 41.83 -159.70
CA ASP A 376 2.23 42.55 -158.49
C ASP A 376 1.21 42.31 -157.36
N VAL A 377 -0.09 42.34 -157.68
CA VAL A 377 -1.18 42.06 -156.72
C VAL A 377 -1.24 40.59 -156.28
N LEU A 378 -0.72 39.64 -157.07
CA LEU A 378 -0.64 38.23 -156.71
C LEU A 378 0.59 37.93 -155.86
N GLU A 379 1.74 38.53 -156.14
CA GLU A 379 2.94 38.45 -155.31
C GLU A 379 2.66 39.05 -153.91
N ASP A 380 2.07 40.24 -153.87
CA ASP A 380 1.67 40.94 -152.64
C ASP A 380 0.53 40.21 -151.87
N ARG A 381 -0.23 39.31 -152.52
CA ARG A 381 -1.15 38.38 -151.85
C ARG A 381 -0.46 37.11 -151.35
N LEU A 382 0.53 36.62 -152.08
CA LEU A 382 1.28 35.40 -151.75
C LEU A 382 2.19 35.62 -150.53
N GLU A 383 2.87 36.77 -150.45
CA GLU A 383 3.60 37.18 -149.24
C GLU A 383 2.66 37.30 -148.03
N ARG A 384 1.53 37.98 -148.18
CA ARG A 384 0.53 38.12 -147.11
C ARG A 384 -0.10 36.78 -146.69
N ALA A 385 -0.19 35.80 -147.60
CA ALA A 385 -0.59 34.44 -147.28
C ALA A 385 0.50 33.67 -146.51
N GLN A 386 1.76 33.79 -146.94
CA GLN A 386 2.91 33.17 -146.25
C GLN A 386 3.09 33.72 -144.83
N VAL A 387 2.97 35.03 -144.62
CA VAL A 387 3.04 35.65 -143.27
C VAL A 387 1.92 35.14 -142.37
N ARG A 388 0.69 34.99 -142.88
CA ARG A 388 -0.41 34.40 -142.11
C ARG A 388 -0.19 32.92 -141.81
N LEU A 389 0.42 32.17 -142.74
CA LEU A 389 0.74 30.76 -142.55
C LEU A 389 1.82 30.57 -141.47
N THR A 390 2.90 31.37 -141.48
CA THR A 390 3.95 31.28 -140.45
C THR A 390 3.46 31.72 -139.07
N GLN A 391 2.59 32.74 -139.00
CA GLN A 391 1.91 33.13 -137.76
C GLN A 391 1.00 32.02 -137.22
N ALA A 392 0.21 31.36 -138.09
CA ALA A 392 -0.64 30.23 -137.69
C ALA A 392 0.20 29.04 -137.21
N ILE A 393 1.30 28.71 -137.89
CA ILE A 393 2.24 27.65 -137.48
C ILE A 393 2.89 27.98 -136.13
N GLN A 394 3.32 29.23 -135.90
CA GLN A 394 3.83 29.65 -134.60
C GLN A 394 2.79 29.51 -133.48
N ALA A 395 1.53 29.89 -133.74
CA ALA A 395 0.44 29.71 -132.78
C ALA A 395 0.22 28.21 -132.45
N PHE A 396 0.16 27.33 -133.47
CA PHE A 396 0.04 25.89 -133.26
C PHE A 396 1.23 25.29 -132.49
N VAL A 397 2.46 25.74 -132.76
CA VAL A 397 3.66 25.27 -132.03
C VAL A 397 3.68 25.77 -130.58
N GLN A 398 3.20 26.99 -130.31
CA GLN A 398 3.05 27.50 -128.94
C GLN A 398 1.97 26.74 -128.17
N GLU A 399 0.81 26.46 -128.79
CA GLU A 399 -0.27 25.69 -128.14
C GLU A 399 0.11 24.23 -127.92
N GLY A 400 0.87 23.63 -128.85
CA GLY A 400 1.49 22.31 -128.68
C GLY A 400 2.38 22.25 -127.43
N ARG A 401 3.29 23.22 -127.27
CA ARG A 401 4.17 23.31 -126.08
C ARG A 401 3.40 23.49 -124.77
N LYS A 402 2.28 24.22 -124.77
CA LYS A 402 1.40 24.30 -123.59
C LYS A 402 0.74 22.94 -123.32
N GLY A 403 0.30 22.24 -124.37
CA GLY A 403 -0.22 20.88 -124.28
C GLY A 403 0.79 19.91 -123.67
N ASP A 404 2.06 19.98 -124.08
CA ASP A 404 3.15 19.16 -123.53
C ASP A 404 3.40 19.47 -122.04
N GLN A 405 3.53 20.75 -121.67
CA GLN A 405 3.67 21.16 -120.26
C GLN A 405 2.49 20.69 -119.39
N VAL A 406 1.27 20.80 -119.91
CA VAL A 406 0.06 20.29 -119.23
C VAL A 406 0.11 18.76 -119.12
N ASN A 407 0.58 18.05 -120.15
CA ASN A 407 0.74 16.59 -120.10
C ASN A 407 1.82 16.14 -119.11
N GLU A 408 2.93 16.86 -118.97
CA GLU A 408 3.96 16.61 -117.96
C GLU A 408 3.41 16.77 -116.54
N VAL A 409 2.76 17.91 -116.25
CA VAL A 409 2.08 18.15 -114.97
C VAL A 409 1.03 17.06 -114.70
N ILE A 410 0.26 16.63 -115.70
CA ILE A 410 -0.70 15.53 -115.55
C ILE A 410 0.02 14.21 -115.26
N ALA A 411 1.14 13.89 -115.91
CA ALA A 411 1.90 12.67 -115.63
C ALA A 411 2.42 12.66 -114.18
N GLU A 412 2.89 13.80 -113.66
CA GLU A 412 3.23 13.96 -112.25
C GLU A 412 2.03 13.79 -111.33
N LYS A 413 0.89 14.43 -111.63
CA LYS A 413 -0.35 14.30 -110.84
C LYS A 413 -1.00 12.91 -110.96
N GLN A 414 -0.70 12.13 -111.99
CA GLN A 414 -1.08 10.71 -112.08
C GLN A 414 -0.20 9.84 -111.17
N ARG A 415 1.12 10.10 -111.13
CA ARG A 415 2.04 9.43 -110.20
C ARG A 415 1.68 9.75 -108.74
N SER A 416 1.45 11.03 -108.43
CA SER A 416 1.04 11.43 -107.07
C SER A 416 -0.32 10.86 -106.68
N ARG A 417 -1.29 10.79 -107.61
CA ARG A 417 -2.59 10.15 -107.36
C ARG A 417 -2.43 8.67 -107.00
N LYS A 418 -1.54 7.91 -107.66
CA LYS A 418 -1.29 6.50 -107.31
C LYS A 418 -0.65 6.35 -105.94
N ALA A 419 0.44 7.08 -105.68
CA ALA A 419 1.13 7.05 -104.39
C ALA A 419 0.21 7.44 -103.22
N LEU A 420 -0.69 8.42 -103.43
CA LEU A 420 -1.70 8.77 -102.42
C LEU A 420 -2.75 7.68 -102.18
N ILE A 421 -3.07 6.82 -103.17
CA ILE A 421 -4.05 5.73 -102.98
C ILE A 421 -3.43 4.66 -102.09
N GLU A 422 -2.20 4.25 -102.42
CA GLU A 422 -1.42 3.28 -101.64
C GLU A 422 -1.25 3.77 -100.19
N LEU A 423 -0.98 5.07 -99.99
CA LEU A 423 -0.90 5.68 -98.66
C LEU A 423 -2.25 5.74 -97.94
N GLN A 424 -3.35 6.11 -98.62
CA GLN A 424 -4.68 6.15 -98.00
C GLN A 424 -5.13 4.75 -97.56
N GLU A 425 -4.91 3.71 -98.38
CA GLU A 425 -5.23 2.33 -98.02
C GLU A 425 -4.46 1.86 -96.78
N THR A 426 -3.17 2.19 -96.65
CA THR A 426 -2.40 1.89 -95.43
C THR A 426 -2.92 2.64 -94.20
N ALA A 427 -3.17 3.95 -94.29
CA ALA A 427 -3.63 4.74 -93.16
C ALA A 427 -5.09 4.42 -92.74
N GLU A 428 -5.97 4.04 -93.67
CA GLU A 428 -7.30 3.50 -93.34
C GLU A 428 -7.21 2.15 -92.61
N GLY A 429 -6.25 1.30 -93.02
CA GLY A 429 -5.87 0.09 -92.29
C GLY A 429 -5.42 0.40 -90.86
N GLU A 430 -4.47 1.32 -90.68
CA GLU A 430 -3.94 1.69 -89.37
C GLU A 430 -5.01 2.33 -88.46
N VAL A 431 -5.87 3.20 -88.97
CA VAL A 431 -7.03 3.74 -88.22
C VAL A 431 -8.00 2.64 -87.82
N SER A 432 -8.25 1.64 -88.67
CA SER A 432 -9.12 0.50 -88.30
C SER A 432 -8.52 -0.34 -87.16
N LEU A 433 -7.21 -0.57 -87.17
CA LEU A 433 -6.48 -1.31 -86.13
C LEU A 433 -6.41 -0.51 -84.83
N LEU A 434 -6.17 0.80 -84.89
CA LEU A 434 -6.21 1.69 -83.74
C LEU A 434 -7.61 1.71 -83.11
N ARG A 435 -8.68 1.86 -83.90
CA ARG A 435 -10.07 1.80 -83.41
C ARG A 435 -10.36 0.49 -82.67
N GLN A 436 -10.04 -0.67 -83.27
CA GLN A 436 -10.21 -1.98 -82.63
C GLN A 436 -9.46 -2.06 -81.30
N ARG A 437 -8.19 -1.60 -81.27
CA ARG A 437 -7.36 -1.61 -80.07
C ARG A 437 -7.87 -0.66 -78.98
N CYS A 438 -8.39 0.50 -79.34
CA CYS A 438 -8.96 1.46 -78.38
C CYS A 438 -10.33 1.00 -77.84
N ILE A 439 -11.06 0.13 -78.56
CA ILE A 439 -12.24 -0.58 -78.06
C ILE A 439 -11.81 -1.65 -77.06
N GLN A 440 -10.92 -2.58 -77.44
CA GLN A 440 -10.42 -3.65 -76.57
C GLN A 440 -9.85 -3.13 -75.24
N LEU A 441 -9.05 -2.06 -75.27
CA LEU A 441 -8.53 -1.41 -74.06
C LEU A 441 -9.62 -0.69 -73.25
N GLY A 442 -10.68 -0.22 -73.91
CA GLY A 442 -11.86 0.36 -73.25
C GLY A 442 -12.71 -0.70 -72.54
N ASP A 443 -12.86 -1.88 -73.12
CA ASP A 443 -13.62 -3.00 -72.55
C ASP A 443 -12.92 -3.56 -71.30
N LEU A 444 -11.61 -3.83 -71.38
CA LEU A 444 -10.78 -4.26 -70.23
C LEU A 444 -10.82 -3.26 -69.07
N LEU A 445 -10.74 -1.96 -69.39
CA LEU A 445 -10.88 -0.87 -68.42
C LEU A 445 -12.31 -0.79 -67.85
N GLY A 446 -13.33 -1.16 -68.62
CA GLY A 446 -14.70 -1.34 -68.17
C GLY A 446 -14.83 -2.46 -67.14
N GLU A 447 -14.28 -3.65 -67.44
CA GLU A 447 -14.24 -4.80 -66.52
C GLU A 447 -13.56 -4.45 -65.20
N ARG A 448 -12.39 -3.79 -65.24
CA ARG A 448 -11.69 -3.39 -64.00
C ARG A 448 -12.41 -2.29 -63.23
N ARG A 449 -13.05 -1.33 -63.91
CA ARG A 449 -13.91 -0.34 -63.26
C ARG A 449 -15.15 -0.99 -62.61
N ALA A 450 -15.70 -2.08 -63.17
CA ALA A 450 -16.80 -2.82 -62.56
C ALA A 450 -16.39 -3.57 -61.27
N LEU A 451 -15.11 -3.95 -61.13
CA LEU A 451 -14.56 -4.56 -59.90
C LEU A 451 -14.26 -3.53 -58.78
N LEU A 452 -14.17 -2.23 -59.11
CA LEU A 452 -13.80 -1.21 -58.13
C LEU A 452 -14.88 -0.99 -57.03
N PRO A 453 -16.20 -0.87 -57.33
CA PRO A 453 -17.22 -0.70 -56.30
C PRO A 453 -17.33 -1.87 -55.31
N SER A 454 -17.24 -3.12 -55.79
CA SER A 454 -17.35 -4.31 -54.92
C SER A 454 -16.16 -4.44 -53.98
N MET A 455 -14.94 -4.19 -54.48
CA MET A 455 -13.73 -4.11 -53.64
C MET A 455 -13.81 -2.95 -52.64
N GLN A 456 -14.34 -1.79 -53.03
CA GLN A 456 -14.55 -0.66 -52.12
C GLN A 456 -15.58 -0.97 -51.03
N ALA A 457 -16.70 -1.60 -51.37
CA ALA A 457 -17.73 -2.02 -50.40
C ALA A 457 -17.15 -2.99 -49.37
N LEU A 458 -16.46 -4.05 -49.82
CA LEU A 458 -15.81 -5.04 -48.95
C LEU A 458 -14.79 -4.40 -47.97
N ALA A 459 -14.08 -3.35 -48.41
CA ALA A 459 -13.18 -2.59 -47.55
C ALA A 459 -13.89 -1.58 -46.61
N GLN A 460 -15.13 -1.17 -46.90
CA GLN A 460 -15.97 -0.41 -45.98
C GLN A 460 -16.61 -1.32 -44.93
N GLU A 461 -17.16 -2.46 -45.32
CA GLU A 461 -17.69 -3.49 -44.42
C GLU A 461 -16.63 -3.94 -43.40
N GLN A 462 -15.40 -4.21 -43.85
CA GLN A 462 -14.32 -4.58 -42.92
C GLN A 462 -13.81 -3.42 -42.05
N ARG A 463 -14.02 -2.15 -42.44
CA ARG A 463 -13.79 -1.01 -41.52
C ARG A 463 -14.85 -0.97 -40.43
N ALA A 464 -16.12 -1.20 -40.76
CA ALA A 464 -17.19 -1.33 -39.78
C ALA A 464 -16.95 -2.52 -38.83
N GLN A 465 -16.62 -3.71 -39.36
CA GLN A 465 -16.28 -4.88 -38.55
C GLN A 465 -15.03 -4.66 -37.67
N ARG A 466 -14.01 -3.90 -38.13
CA ARG A 466 -12.89 -3.46 -37.28
C ARG A 466 -13.37 -2.52 -36.16
N GLN A 467 -14.24 -1.55 -36.44
CA GLN A 467 -14.78 -0.65 -35.43
C GLN A 467 -15.63 -1.40 -34.39
N GLU A 468 -16.51 -2.31 -34.82
CA GLU A 468 -17.28 -3.17 -33.92
C GLU A 468 -16.40 -4.07 -33.06
N SER A 469 -15.41 -4.74 -33.65
CA SER A 469 -14.50 -5.60 -32.88
C SER A 469 -13.62 -4.81 -31.91
N TRP A 470 -13.21 -3.59 -32.26
CA TRP A 470 -12.56 -2.66 -31.33
C TRP A 470 -13.48 -2.22 -30.19
N LEU A 471 -14.76 -1.92 -30.46
CA LEU A 471 -15.73 -1.58 -29.43
C LEU A 471 -15.95 -2.76 -28.46
N ARG A 472 -16.13 -3.98 -28.99
CA ARG A 472 -16.23 -5.22 -28.19
C ARG A 472 -14.96 -5.49 -27.36
N ASP A 473 -13.77 -5.26 -27.93
CA ASP A 473 -12.50 -5.37 -27.19
C ASP A 473 -12.37 -4.31 -26.09
N ILE A 474 -12.81 -3.07 -26.34
CA ILE A 474 -12.84 -1.98 -25.36
C ILE A 474 -13.83 -2.28 -24.24
N GLU A 475 -15.00 -2.84 -24.55
CA GLU A 475 -16.00 -3.29 -23.56
C GLU A 475 -15.46 -4.45 -22.72
N GLN A 476 -14.79 -5.43 -23.34
CA GLN A 476 -14.13 -6.51 -22.62
C GLN A 476 -13.04 -5.98 -21.68
N LEU A 477 -12.17 -5.07 -22.16
CA LEU A 477 -11.11 -4.43 -21.36
C LEU A 477 -11.67 -3.57 -20.22
N ARG A 478 -12.78 -2.85 -20.45
CA ARG A 478 -13.53 -2.16 -19.38
C ARG A 478 -14.08 -3.15 -18.36
N SER A 479 -14.63 -4.28 -18.80
CA SER A 479 -15.17 -5.31 -17.91
C SER A 479 -14.08 -5.98 -17.06
N THR A 480 -12.88 -6.23 -17.60
CA THR A 480 -11.76 -6.79 -16.84
C THR A 480 -11.14 -5.77 -15.90
N LEU A 481 -11.05 -4.49 -16.30
CA LEU A 481 -10.64 -3.40 -15.41
C LEU A 481 -11.61 -3.24 -14.23
N LEU A 482 -12.92 -3.31 -14.47
CA LEU A 482 -13.93 -3.25 -13.41
C LEU A 482 -13.89 -4.48 -12.49
N ARG A 483 -13.49 -5.66 -12.98
CA ARG A 483 -13.23 -6.83 -12.12
C ARG A 483 -11.98 -6.63 -11.27
N SER A 484 -10.84 -6.27 -11.87
CA SER A 484 -9.58 -6.09 -11.12
C SER A 484 -9.65 -4.93 -10.12
N GLN A 485 -10.43 -3.88 -10.39
CA GLN A 485 -10.74 -2.84 -9.40
C GLN A 485 -11.55 -3.38 -8.21
N ARG A 486 -12.55 -4.25 -8.44
CA ARG A 486 -13.32 -4.89 -7.36
C ARG A 486 -12.47 -5.87 -6.56
N GLU A 487 -11.67 -6.68 -7.23
CA GLU A 487 -10.70 -7.60 -6.61
C GLU A 487 -9.68 -6.83 -5.77
N HIS A 488 -9.16 -5.70 -6.26
CA HIS A 488 -8.28 -4.81 -5.51
C HIS A 488 -8.98 -4.18 -4.29
N GLN A 489 -10.24 -3.73 -4.42
CA GLN A 489 -11.03 -3.22 -3.30
C GLN A 489 -11.28 -4.31 -2.24
N GLN A 490 -11.58 -5.54 -2.65
CA GLN A 490 -11.73 -6.70 -1.76
C GLN A 490 -10.41 -7.05 -1.06
N LEU A 491 -9.27 -7.00 -1.78
CA LEU A 491 -7.94 -7.18 -1.19
C LEU A 491 -7.59 -6.07 -0.19
N LEU A 492 -7.93 -4.81 -0.47
CA LEU A 492 -7.77 -3.70 0.48
C LEU A 492 -8.64 -3.92 1.74
N GLN A 493 -9.88 -4.36 1.59
CA GLN A 493 -10.76 -4.74 2.71
C GLN A 493 -10.20 -5.93 3.51
N GLY A 494 -9.62 -6.93 2.84
CA GLY A 494 -8.88 -8.03 3.47
C GLY A 494 -7.67 -7.55 4.26
N VAL A 495 -6.90 -6.59 3.73
CA VAL A 495 -5.73 -6.01 4.41
C VAL A 495 -6.14 -5.12 5.59
N THR A 496 -7.23 -4.34 5.50
CA THR A 496 -7.71 -3.54 6.64
C THR A 496 -8.32 -4.39 7.74
N THR A 497 -9.09 -5.44 7.41
CA THR A 497 -9.60 -6.40 8.41
C THR A 497 -8.45 -7.15 9.09
N LEU A 498 -7.45 -7.65 8.36
CA LEU A 498 -6.24 -8.26 8.93
C LEU A 498 -5.41 -7.29 9.79
N ARG A 499 -5.26 -6.02 9.38
CA ARG A 499 -4.64 -4.99 10.23
C ARG A 499 -5.43 -4.75 11.51
N SER A 500 -6.76 -4.75 11.44
CA SER A 500 -7.63 -4.57 12.61
C SER A 500 -7.58 -5.76 13.57
N SER A 501 -7.51 -7.00 13.06
CA SER A 501 -7.41 -8.20 13.92
C SER A 501 -6.04 -8.30 14.56
N LEU A 502 -4.96 -8.00 13.82
CA LEU A 502 -3.60 -7.94 14.37
C LEU A 502 -3.45 -6.82 15.41
N HIS A 503 -4.12 -5.67 15.23
CA HIS A 503 -4.16 -4.62 16.25
C HIS A 503 -4.98 -5.05 17.49
N ARG A 504 -6.05 -5.84 17.33
CA ARG A 504 -6.82 -6.41 18.45
C ARG A 504 -6.01 -7.47 19.21
N THR A 505 -5.33 -8.40 18.53
CA THR A 505 -4.50 -9.41 19.21
C THR A 505 -3.31 -8.77 19.91
N ARG A 506 -2.64 -7.79 19.28
CA ARG A 506 -1.61 -6.98 19.93
C ARG A 506 -2.12 -6.30 21.21
N LYS A 507 -3.28 -5.62 21.15
CA LYS A 507 -3.91 -5.02 22.35
C LYS A 507 -4.30 -6.06 23.40
N SER A 508 -4.68 -7.27 22.99
CA SER A 508 -5.00 -8.36 23.93
C SER A 508 -3.75 -8.87 24.65
N LEU A 509 -2.59 -8.88 23.98
CA LEU A 509 -1.30 -9.18 24.60
C LEU A 509 -0.86 -8.04 25.53
N GLU A 510 -0.89 -6.79 25.06
CA GLU A 510 -0.57 -5.60 25.87
C GLU A 510 -1.45 -5.51 27.14
N ASN A 511 -2.74 -5.89 27.06
CA ASN A 511 -3.62 -6.02 28.24
C ASN A 511 -3.27 -7.24 29.13
N GLY A 512 -2.81 -8.34 28.54
CA GLY A 512 -2.35 -9.53 29.25
C GLY A 512 -1.12 -9.24 30.10
N ASP A 513 -0.12 -8.59 29.51
CA ASP A 513 1.11 -8.14 30.20
C ASP A 513 0.76 -7.22 31.39
N ILE A 514 -0.17 -6.28 31.21
CA ILE A 514 -0.68 -5.42 32.29
C ILE A 514 -1.35 -6.25 33.40
N SER A 515 -2.15 -7.27 33.05
CA SER A 515 -2.80 -8.12 34.04
C SER A 515 -1.82 -9.00 34.83
N GLN A 516 -0.79 -9.53 34.17
CA GLN A 516 0.29 -10.28 34.83
C GLN A 516 1.08 -9.37 35.79
N ASN A 517 1.41 -8.15 35.37
CA ASN A 517 2.08 -7.18 36.24
C ASN A 517 1.25 -6.85 37.49
N SER A 518 -0.08 -6.65 37.36
CA SER A 518 -0.92 -6.45 38.55
C SER A 518 -0.97 -7.68 39.46
N THR A 519 -0.98 -8.90 38.94
CA THR A 519 -0.91 -10.10 39.80
C THR A 519 0.45 -10.28 40.46
N MET A 520 1.55 -9.82 39.84
CA MET A 520 2.88 -9.80 40.46
C MET A 520 3.02 -8.70 41.54
N GLU A 521 2.32 -7.58 41.38
CA GLU A 521 2.19 -6.54 42.41
C GLU A 521 1.34 -7.03 43.59
N GLU A 522 0.22 -7.71 43.32
CA GLU A 522 -0.63 -8.33 44.36
C GLU A 522 0.11 -9.45 45.12
N LEU A 523 0.90 -10.29 44.42
CA LEU A 523 1.75 -11.30 45.07
C LEU A 523 2.80 -10.67 45.99
N ARG A 524 3.49 -9.61 45.57
CA ARG A 524 4.47 -8.89 46.43
C ARG A 524 3.85 -8.23 47.64
N LEU A 525 2.60 -7.76 47.52
CA LEU A 525 1.86 -7.24 48.66
C LEU A 525 1.49 -8.37 49.63
N LEU A 526 1.09 -9.54 49.14
CA LEU A 526 0.81 -10.72 49.95
C LEU A 526 2.09 -11.28 50.61
N GLU A 527 3.23 -11.28 49.92
CA GLU A 527 4.55 -11.64 50.49
C GLU A 527 4.88 -10.72 51.68
N GLY A 528 4.72 -9.39 51.51
CA GLY A 528 4.92 -8.43 52.61
C GLY A 528 3.88 -8.51 53.74
N GLU A 529 2.63 -8.86 53.44
CA GLU A 529 1.60 -9.13 54.46
C GLU A 529 1.91 -10.41 55.25
N VAL A 530 2.46 -11.45 54.62
CA VAL A 530 2.92 -12.68 55.30
C VAL A 530 4.14 -12.39 56.17
N GLU A 531 5.17 -11.70 55.67
CA GLU A 531 6.33 -11.29 56.48
C GLU A 531 5.93 -10.46 57.71
N ALA A 532 4.93 -9.58 57.57
CA ALA A 532 4.39 -8.80 58.68
C ALA A 532 3.62 -9.67 59.70
N LEU A 533 2.82 -10.63 59.24
CA LEU A 533 2.09 -11.56 60.11
C LEU A 533 3.03 -12.53 60.84
N GLU A 534 4.12 -12.98 60.22
CA GLU A 534 5.16 -13.78 60.88
C GLU A 534 5.88 -12.97 61.97
N GLN A 535 6.14 -11.67 61.74
CA GLN A 535 6.68 -10.76 62.76
C GLN A 535 5.69 -10.53 63.90
N GLU A 536 4.39 -10.31 63.62
CA GLU A 536 3.36 -10.23 64.67
C GLU A 536 3.23 -11.55 65.45
N GLN A 537 3.38 -12.71 64.80
CA GLN A 537 3.38 -14.02 65.47
C GLN A 537 4.61 -14.20 66.37
N HIS A 538 5.80 -13.74 65.96
CA HIS A 538 6.98 -13.70 66.82
C HIS A 538 6.77 -12.80 68.04
N ILE A 539 6.34 -11.55 67.84
CA ILE A 539 6.10 -10.58 68.91
C ILE A 539 5.03 -11.10 69.90
N THR A 540 3.94 -11.71 69.40
CA THR A 540 2.88 -12.24 70.27
C THR A 540 3.28 -13.51 71.01
N THR A 541 4.10 -14.40 70.42
CA THR A 541 4.61 -15.58 71.14
C THR A 541 5.68 -15.22 72.19
N GLU A 542 6.49 -14.19 71.95
CA GLU A 542 7.36 -13.61 72.98
C GLU A 542 6.56 -12.92 74.09
N ALA A 543 5.54 -12.13 73.74
CA ALA A 543 4.63 -11.54 74.73
C ALA A 543 3.90 -12.60 75.57
N GLN A 544 3.50 -13.74 74.99
CA GLN A 544 2.92 -14.86 75.72
C GLN A 544 3.92 -15.53 76.67
N ARG A 545 5.18 -15.73 76.26
CA ARG A 545 6.24 -16.24 77.16
C ARG A 545 6.53 -15.29 78.31
N ASN A 546 6.55 -13.98 78.04
CA ASN A 546 6.73 -12.95 79.06
C ASN A 546 5.54 -12.84 80.01
N ALA A 547 4.31 -13.00 79.51
CA ALA A 547 3.11 -13.06 80.34
C ALA A 547 3.09 -14.34 81.20
N ALA A 548 3.50 -15.49 80.65
CA ALA A 548 3.61 -16.74 81.40
C ALA A 548 4.63 -16.63 82.56
N SER A 549 5.83 -16.08 82.33
CA SER A 549 6.81 -15.89 83.40
C SER A 549 6.39 -14.83 84.43
N GLN A 550 5.61 -13.82 84.03
CA GLN A 550 4.95 -12.90 84.97
C GLN A 550 3.85 -13.57 85.79
N ILE A 551 3.10 -14.52 85.22
CA ILE A 551 2.10 -15.33 85.94
C ILE A 551 2.79 -16.28 86.93
N GLU A 552 3.89 -16.94 86.55
CA GLU A 552 4.69 -17.77 87.46
C GLU A 552 5.24 -16.95 88.65
N GLN A 553 5.74 -15.73 88.38
CA GLN A 553 6.16 -14.80 89.44
C GLN A 553 4.96 -14.36 90.30
N ALA A 554 3.82 -14.04 89.69
CA ALA A 554 2.60 -13.66 90.40
C ALA A 554 2.12 -14.79 91.32
N ASP A 555 2.05 -16.04 90.85
CA ASP A 555 1.67 -17.21 91.65
C ASP A 555 2.63 -17.45 92.82
N VAL A 556 3.94 -17.25 92.64
CA VAL A 556 4.91 -17.32 93.75
C VAL A 556 4.64 -16.22 94.80
N THR A 557 4.30 -15.00 94.38
CA THR A 557 3.90 -13.94 95.33
C THR A 557 2.52 -14.19 95.95
N LEU A 558 1.58 -14.78 95.21
CA LEU A 558 0.22 -15.07 95.69
C LEU A 558 0.27 -16.20 96.72
N GLN A 559 1.10 -17.23 96.51
CA GLN A 559 1.39 -18.27 97.50
C GLN A 559 2.08 -17.76 98.77
N SER A 560 2.88 -16.68 98.70
CA SER A 560 3.47 -16.05 99.90
C SER A 560 2.44 -15.17 100.63
N LEU A 561 1.65 -14.40 99.89
CA LEU A 561 0.55 -13.59 100.44
C LEU A 561 -0.57 -14.45 101.05
N MET A 562 -0.93 -15.60 100.48
CA MET A 562 -1.89 -16.53 101.09
C MET A 562 -1.41 -17.08 102.43
N LYS A 563 -0.09 -17.33 102.59
CA LYS A 563 0.49 -17.76 103.87
C LYS A 563 0.44 -16.64 104.92
N ALA A 564 0.61 -15.38 104.52
CA ALA A 564 0.42 -14.22 105.40
C ALA A 564 -1.06 -13.97 105.74
N ALA A 565 -1.96 -14.07 104.77
CA ALA A 565 -3.40 -13.89 104.95
C ALA A 565 -4.00 -14.98 105.87
N ALA A 566 -3.54 -16.23 105.77
CA ALA A 566 -3.94 -17.30 106.68
C ALA A 566 -3.62 -16.99 108.15
N ALA A 567 -2.52 -16.26 108.44
CA ALA A 567 -2.21 -15.79 109.79
C ALA A 567 -3.14 -14.64 110.24
N GLN A 568 -3.52 -13.73 109.33
CA GLN A 568 -4.44 -12.61 109.64
C GLN A 568 -5.90 -13.07 109.81
N VAL A 569 -6.35 -14.08 109.07
CA VAL A 569 -7.69 -14.70 109.23
C VAL A 569 -7.88 -15.32 110.62
N GLY A 570 -6.80 -15.69 111.31
CA GLY A 570 -6.84 -16.10 112.72
C GLY A 570 -7.23 -14.98 113.69
N VAL A 571 -6.94 -13.72 113.34
CA VAL A 571 -7.20 -12.53 114.19
C VAL A 571 -8.58 -11.93 113.90
N LEU A 572 -9.03 -11.95 112.65
CA LEU A 572 -10.27 -11.29 112.21
C LEU A 572 -11.57 -12.05 112.54
N ARG A 573 -11.52 -13.11 113.37
CA ARG A 573 -12.70 -13.90 113.77
C ARG A 573 -13.56 -13.27 114.87
N GLU A 574 -13.10 -12.22 115.53
CA GLU A 574 -13.71 -11.71 116.78
C GLU A 574 -14.63 -10.48 116.60
N THR A 575 -14.69 -9.86 115.42
CA THR A 575 -15.36 -8.55 115.20
C THR A 575 -16.56 -8.54 114.24
N ALA A 576 -16.99 -9.71 113.74
CA ALA A 576 -17.91 -9.85 112.61
C ALA A 576 -19.34 -9.29 112.79
N GLY A 577 -19.72 -8.82 113.98
CA GLY A 577 -21.10 -8.40 114.30
C GLY A 577 -21.51 -7.00 113.83
N VAL A 578 -20.56 -6.09 113.58
CA VAL A 578 -20.87 -4.66 113.29
C VAL A 578 -20.72 -4.31 111.81
N GLU A 579 -19.81 -4.96 111.09
CA GLU A 579 -19.52 -4.64 109.68
C GLU A 579 -20.69 -4.95 108.73
N SER A 580 -21.51 -5.96 109.05
CA SER A 580 -22.62 -6.42 108.20
C SER A 580 -23.71 -5.36 108.04
N PHE A 581 -23.99 -4.60 109.09
CA PHE A 581 -25.00 -3.54 109.07
C PHE A 581 -24.51 -2.32 108.27
N LEU A 582 -23.25 -1.91 108.51
CA LEU A 582 -22.63 -0.77 107.79
C LEU A 582 -22.47 -1.05 106.29
N ARG A 583 -22.12 -2.28 105.90
CA ARG A 583 -22.02 -2.67 104.47
C ARG A 583 -23.37 -2.53 103.75
N ALA A 584 -24.47 -2.94 104.39
CA ALA A 584 -25.81 -2.84 103.79
C ALA A 584 -26.25 -1.38 103.58
N GLU A 585 -25.99 -0.50 104.55
CA GLU A 585 -26.36 0.92 104.45
C GLU A 585 -25.53 1.68 103.41
N VAL A 586 -24.23 1.37 103.30
CA VAL A 586 -23.36 1.90 102.23
C VAL A 586 -23.82 1.43 100.86
N GLN A 587 -24.10 0.14 100.68
CA GLN A 587 -24.46 -0.43 99.38
C GLN A 587 -25.76 0.20 98.81
N ILE A 588 -26.78 0.43 99.66
CA ILE A 588 -28.02 1.12 99.25
C ILE A 588 -27.73 2.57 98.80
N LYS A 589 -26.72 3.23 99.37
CA LYS A 589 -26.32 4.59 98.98
C LYS A 589 -25.48 4.60 97.70
N GLU A 590 -24.62 3.62 97.49
CA GLU A 590 -23.89 3.45 96.23
C GLU A 590 -24.85 3.18 95.06
N GLU A 591 -25.85 2.31 95.24
CA GLU A 591 -26.89 2.04 94.23
C GLU A 591 -27.69 3.30 93.87
N GLN A 592 -28.06 4.13 94.87
CA GLN A 592 -28.73 5.42 94.64
C GLN A 592 -27.85 6.43 93.87
N ILE A 593 -26.54 6.48 94.15
CA ILE A 593 -25.59 7.37 93.45
C ILE A 593 -25.32 6.87 92.03
N GLN A 594 -25.20 5.55 91.82
CA GLN A 594 -24.99 4.95 90.51
C GLN A 594 -26.19 5.18 89.57
N ALA A 595 -27.42 5.08 90.07
CA ALA A 595 -28.62 5.43 89.31
C ALA A 595 -28.59 6.91 88.87
N ALA A 596 -28.37 7.83 89.81
CA ALA A 596 -28.30 9.27 89.51
C ALA A 596 -27.15 9.64 88.54
N MET A 597 -26.02 8.92 88.59
CA MET A 597 -24.94 9.08 87.60
C MET A 597 -25.33 8.54 86.22
N GLN A 598 -26.07 7.43 86.13
CA GLN A 598 -26.52 6.88 84.86
C GLN A 598 -27.54 7.79 84.16
N ASP A 599 -28.54 8.30 84.89
CA ASP A 599 -29.50 9.27 84.35
C ASP A 599 -28.79 10.53 83.85
N ARG A 600 -27.85 11.08 84.64
CA ARG A 600 -27.10 12.29 84.25
C ARG A 600 -26.13 12.06 83.08
N LEU A 601 -25.61 10.83 82.90
CA LEU A 601 -24.84 10.44 81.72
C LEU A 601 -25.73 10.36 80.47
N VAL A 602 -26.97 9.87 80.59
CA VAL A 602 -27.93 9.87 79.47
C VAL A 602 -28.28 11.30 79.05
N GLU A 603 -28.57 12.19 79.99
CA GLU A 603 -28.80 13.62 79.70
C GLU A 603 -27.59 14.26 78.99
N LEU A 604 -26.37 14.01 79.48
CA LEU A 604 -25.15 14.54 78.87
C LEU A 604 -24.91 14.00 77.45
N HIS A 605 -25.11 12.70 77.21
CA HIS A 605 -24.96 12.13 75.87
C HIS A 605 -26.07 12.57 74.91
N LEU A 606 -27.28 12.88 75.39
CA LEU A 606 -28.32 13.48 74.53
C LEU A 606 -27.88 14.88 74.06
N HIS A 607 -27.42 15.74 74.97
CA HIS A 607 -26.88 17.07 74.60
C HIS A 607 -25.59 16.99 73.76
N GLU A 608 -24.73 16.00 73.99
CA GLU A 608 -23.55 15.75 73.16
C GLU A 608 -23.94 15.39 71.71
N ASN A 609 -24.97 14.56 71.54
CA ASN A 609 -25.53 14.22 70.24
C ASN A 609 -26.19 15.44 69.56
N GLU A 610 -27.00 16.23 70.27
CA GLU A 610 -27.60 17.48 69.74
C GLU A 610 -26.52 18.45 69.21
N LEU A 611 -25.45 18.65 69.98
CA LEU A 611 -24.31 19.47 69.59
C LEU A 611 -23.54 18.86 68.39
N HIS A 612 -23.42 17.53 68.32
CA HIS A 612 -22.79 16.85 67.20
C HIS A 612 -23.60 16.98 65.91
N GLU A 613 -24.93 16.84 65.98
CA GLU A 613 -25.82 17.03 64.83
C GLU A 613 -25.75 18.48 64.32
N LEU A 614 -25.88 19.48 65.20
CA LEU A 614 -25.81 20.90 64.86
C LEU A 614 -24.45 21.28 64.22
N ASN A 615 -23.34 20.75 64.74
CA ASN A 615 -22.01 20.91 64.16
C ASN A 615 -21.93 20.23 62.78
N SER A 616 -22.50 19.04 62.61
CA SER A 616 -22.56 18.35 61.32
C SER A 616 -23.33 19.17 60.28
N GLU A 617 -24.38 19.89 60.68
CA GLU A 617 -25.15 20.77 59.81
C GLU A 617 -24.36 22.03 59.42
N LEU A 618 -23.72 22.72 60.37
CA LEU A 618 -22.80 23.84 60.09
C LEU A 618 -21.68 23.43 59.12
N GLN A 619 -21.14 22.22 59.25
CA GLN A 619 -20.17 21.66 58.31
C GLN A 619 -20.79 21.35 56.93
N ARG A 620 -22.06 20.94 56.84
CA ARG A 620 -22.76 20.77 55.55
C ARG A 620 -23.03 22.12 54.87
N TYR A 621 -23.45 23.13 55.62
CA TYR A 621 -23.74 24.47 55.07
C TYR A 621 -22.47 25.21 54.62
N SER A 622 -21.39 25.17 55.40
CA SER A 622 -20.10 25.75 55.00
C SER A 622 -19.51 25.06 53.75
N LYS A 623 -19.59 23.73 53.65
CA LYS A 623 -19.19 22.98 52.44
C LYS A 623 -20.03 23.36 51.21
N LYS A 624 -21.36 23.53 51.36
CA LYS A 624 -22.25 24.03 50.29
C LYS A 624 -21.89 25.46 49.86
N LEU A 625 -21.61 26.35 50.80
CA LEU A 625 -21.27 27.76 50.54
C LEU A 625 -19.92 27.87 49.80
N ASN A 626 -18.91 27.11 50.21
CA ASN A 626 -17.61 27.08 49.53
C ASN A 626 -17.72 26.49 48.11
N LEU A 627 -18.54 25.45 47.90
CA LEU A 627 -18.83 24.93 46.55
C LEU A 627 -19.53 25.95 45.65
N LEU A 628 -20.39 26.81 46.20
CA LEU A 628 -21.03 27.90 45.44
C LEU A 628 -20.03 29.02 45.09
N ARG A 629 -19.12 29.39 46.01
CA ARG A 629 -18.03 30.33 45.74
C ARG A 629 -17.11 29.84 44.63
N LEU A 630 -16.59 28.60 44.75
CA LEU A 630 -15.72 28.00 43.73
C LEU A 630 -16.39 27.95 42.35
N ARG A 631 -17.67 27.55 42.26
CA ARG A 631 -18.42 27.56 40.99
C ARG A 631 -18.61 28.97 40.41
N TYR A 632 -18.83 29.98 41.26
CA TYR A 632 -18.93 31.37 40.82
C TYR A 632 -17.58 31.88 40.29
N GLU A 633 -16.50 31.61 41.01
CA GLU A 633 -15.12 31.93 40.63
C GLU A 633 -14.69 31.22 39.33
N GLU A 634 -15.02 29.94 39.16
CA GLU A 634 -14.81 29.16 37.93
C GLU A 634 -15.54 29.76 36.72
N VAL A 635 -16.83 30.11 36.89
CA VAL A 635 -17.64 30.74 35.84
C VAL A 635 -17.08 32.12 35.48
N MET A 636 -16.74 32.96 36.46
CA MET A 636 -16.14 34.27 36.21
C MET A 636 -14.77 34.18 35.55
N ALA A 637 -13.91 33.25 35.98
CA ALA A 637 -12.63 32.98 35.33
C ALA A 637 -12.81 32.38 33.92
N SER A 638 -13.92 31.71 33.61
CA SER A 638 -14.24 31.26 32.25
C SER A 638 -14.66 32.42 31.35
N LEU A 639 -15.46 33.36 31.85
CA LEU A 639 -15.91 34.55 31.12
C LEU A 639 -14.76 35.54 30.87
N ALA A 640 -13.90 35.79 31.87
CA ALA A 640 -12.71 36.61 31.71
C ALA A 640 -11.72 36.01 30.69
N ARG A 641 -11.49 34.68 30.72
CA ARG A 641 -10.69 34.00 29.69
C ARG A 641 -11.34 34.01 28.31
N ALA A 642 -12.67 34.12 28.23
CA ALA A 642 -13.37 34.27 26.94
C ALA A 642 -13.20 35.68 26.36
N SER A 643 -13.22 36.74 27.18
CA SER A 643 -13.02 38.11 26.70
C SER A 643 -11.56 38.41 26.31
N GLN A 644 -10.60 37.66 26.86
CA GLN A 644 -9.15 37.80 26.61
C GLN A 644 -8.60 36.98 25.43
N ARG A 645 -9.38 36.12 24.77
CA ARG A 645 -8.94 35.48 23.51
C ARG A 645 -8.69 36.55 22.45
N PRO A 646 -7.73 36.43 21.52
CA PRO A 646 -7.70 37.32 20.36
C PRO A 646 -9.01 37.20 19.55
N LEU A 647 -9.31 38.16 18.68
CA LEU A 647 -10.22 37.90 17.56
C LEU A 647 -9.51 36.95 16.58
N ASN A 648 -10.24 36.21 15.75
CA ASN A 648 -9.64 35.35 14.73
C ASN A 648 -9.14 36.19 13.53
N GLU A 649 -8.13 37.02 13.79
CA GLU A 649 -7.36 37.75 12.79
C GLU A 649 -6.37 36.78 12.13
N GLU A 650 -6.87 36.00 11.16
CA GLU A 650 -6.01 35.47 10.11
C GLU A 650 -5.29 36.66 9.46
N GLN A 651 -3.95 36.67 9.52
CA GLN A 651 -3.14 37.78 9.04
C GLN A 651 -3.45 38.09 7.58
N SER A 652 -3.93 39.32 7.33
CA SER A 652 -4.17 39.85 6.00
C SER A 652 -3.41 41.16 5.88
N ASP A 653 -2.45 41.21 4.97
CA ASP A 653 -1.59 42.38 4.69
C ASP A 653 -2.35 43.49 3.94
N MET A 654 -3.51 43.91 4.49
CA MET A 654 -4.38 44.94 3.94
C MET A 654 -4.44 46.13 4.90
N PRO A 655 -3.98 47.33 4.48
CA PRO A 655 -3.78 48.47 5.38
C PRO A 655 -5.09 49.23 5.68
N LEU A 656 -5.98 48.60 6.45
CA LEU A 656 -7.19 49.22 7.00
C LEU A 656 -7.27 48.96 8.52
N PRO A 657 -6.90 49.93 9.37
CA PRO A 657 -7.00 49.77 10.82
C PRO A 657 -8.47 49.85 11.26
N LEU A 658 -9.12 48.70 11.32
CA LEU A 658 -10.41 48.54 12.00
C LEU A 658 -10.21 48.80 13.50
N PRO A 659 -11.08 49.57 14.17
CA PRO A 659 -10.87 49.96 15.56
C PRO A 659 -11.01 48.76 16.50
N THR A 660 -9.90 48.30 17.06
CA THR A 660 -9.88 47.23 18.06
C THR A 660 -10.59 47.68 19.35
N LEU A 661 -11.41 46.81 19.95
CA LEU A 661 -11.95 47.07 21.29
C LEU A 661 -10.88 46.82 22.35
N ASP A 662 -10.73 47.78 23.27
CA ASP A 662 -9.84 47.65 24.43
C ASP A 662 -10.17 46.39 25.28
N PRO A 663 -9.14 45.68 25.79
CA PRO A 663 -9.34 44.51 26.63
C PRO A 663 -9.84 44.88 28.03
N VAL A 664 -10.78 44.10 28.56
CA VAL A 664 -11.32 44.34 29.92
C VAL A 664 -10.30 44.00 31.00
N ALA A 665 -10.11 44.90 31.96
CA ALA A 665 -9.34 44.64 33.17
C ALA A 665 -9.93 43.48 33.99
N THR A 666 -9.06 42.65 34.57
CA THR A 666 -9.41 41.45 35.36
C THR A 666 -10.16 41.73 36.67
N SER A 667 -10.21 42.99 37.11
CA SER A 667 -10.93 43.47 38.31
C SER A 667 -12.33 44.03 38.02
N SER A 668 -12.83 43.89 36.78
CA SER A 668 -14.12 44.44 36.36
C SER A 668 -15.33 43.67 36.90
N ASN A 669 -16.45 44.37 37.11
CA ASN A 669 -17.71 43.80 37.57
C ASN A 669 -18.24 42.74 36.57
N PRO A 670 -18.96 41.69 37.04
CA PRO A 670 -19.41 40.59 36.20
C PRO A 670 -20.31 41.03 35.03
N GLU A 671 -21.16 42.03 35.28
CA GLU A 671 -22.04 42.65 34.28
C GLU A 671 -21.24 43.37 33.19
N ALA A 672 -20.10 43.98 33.52
CA ALA A 672 -19.22 44.65 32.56
C ALA A 672 -18.47 43.64 31.69
N VAL A 673 -17.99 42.52 32.25
CA VAL A 673 -17.41 41.41 31.48
C VAL A 673 -18.43 40.81 30.50
N HIS A 674 -19.67 40.61 30.96
CA HIS A 674 -20.75 40.09 30.11
C HIS A 674 -21.16 41.09 29.02
N ALA A 675 -21.28 42.38 29.34
CA ALA A 675 -21.57 43.42 28.37
C ALA A 675 -20.47 43.56 27.30
N HIS A 676 -19.19 43.50 27.69
CA HIS A 676 -18.07 43.53 26.74
C HIS A 676 -18.08 42.30 25.82
N LEU A 677 -18.34 41.10 26.34
CA LEU A 677 -18.49 39.89 25.52
C LEU A 677 -19.61 40.00 24.48
N LEU A 678 -20.72 40.68 24.81
CA LEU A 678 -21.81 40.96 23.86
C LEU A 678 -21.42 42.02 22.82
N LEU A 679 -20.83 43.14 23.25
CA LEU A 679 -20.34 44.20 22.36
C LEU A 679 -19.30 43.66 21.38
N ARG A 680 -18.32 42.91 21.88
CA ARG A 680 -17.30 42.24 21.09
C ARG A 680 -17.90 41.27 20.07
N ARG A 681 -18.87 40.43 20.46
CA ARG A 681 -19.57 39.55 19.50
C ARG A 681 -20.36 40.32 18.45
N SER A 682 -20.91 41.49 18.79
CA SER A 682 -21.56 42.35 17.81
C SER A 682 -20.55 42.98 16.84
N PHE A 683 -19.34 43.30 17.31
CA PHE A 683 -18.24 43.80 16.50
C PHE A 683 -17.62 42.72 15.59
N GLU A 684 -17.38 41.51 16.11
CA GLU A 684 -16.97 40.33 15.33
C GLU A 684 -17.97 40.05 14.19
N ARG A 685 -19.28 40.16 14.46
CA ARG A 685 -20.34 40.02 13.46
C ARG A 685 -20.29 41.13 12.41
N GLU A 686 -20.05 42.38 12.81
CA GLU A 686 -20.00 43.53 11.90
C GLU A 686 -18.75 43.49 11.00
N GLN A 687 -17.57 43.14 11.55
CA GLN A 687 -16.37 42.87 10.76
C GLN A 687 -16.59 41.76 9.72
N LEU A 688 -17.30 40.69 10.09
CA LEU A 688 -17.64 39.61 9.15
C LEU A 688 -18.57 40.08 8.03
N MET A 689 -19.55 40.97 8.32
CA MET A 689 -20.36 41.57 7.25
C MET A 689 -19.54 42.49 6.34
N GLN A 690 -18.61 43.27 6.89
CA GLN A 690 -17.72 44.13 6.09
C GLN A 690 -16.75 43.32 5.22
N ARG A 691 -16.20 42.20 5.73
CA ARG A 691 -15.41 41.23 4.94
C ARG A 691 -16.27 40.57 3.84
N GLY A 692 -17.54 40.29 4.12
CA GLY A 692 -18.53 39.84 3.13
C GLY A 692 -18.72 40.85 1.99
N ASN A 693 -19.06 42.10 2.33
CA ASN A 693 -19.26 43.18 1.35
C ASN A 693 -18.01 43.41 0.47
N TYR A 694 -16.80 43.28 1.04
CA TYR A 694 -15.55 43.35 0.29
C TYR A 694 -15.37 42.17 -0.68
N LEU A 695 -15.70 40.95 -0.25
CA LEU A 695 -15.65 39.76 -1.10
C LEU A 695 -16.69 39.83 -2.23
N ASP A 696 -17.89 40.35 -1.98
CA ASP A 696 -18.90 40.59 -3.01
C ASP A 696 -18.43 41.64 -4.04
N LEU A 697 -17.80 42.73 -3.59
CA LEU A 697 -17.14 43.70 -4.48
C LEU A 697 -16.01 43.05 -5.30
N ARG A 698 -15.21 42.15 -4.71
CA ARG A 698 -14.17 41.41 -5.44
C ARG A 698 -14.77 40.39 -6.41
N LEU A 699 -15.92 39.77 -6.10
CA LEU A 699 -16.66 38.89 -7.02
C LEU A 699 -17.23 39.67 -8.21
N VAL A 700 -17.73 40.89 -8.01
CA VAL A 700 -18.16 41.77 -9.12
C VAL A 700 -16.95 42.20 -9.98
N ALA A 701 -15.79 42.46 -9.38
CA ALA A 701 -14.56 42.73 -10.12
C ALA A 701 -14.08 41.50 -10.93
N LEU A 702 -14.07 40.31 -10.31
CA LEU A 702 -13.79 39.03 -10.97
C LEU A 702 -14.78 38.74 -12.11
N GLY A 703 -16.06 39.10 -11.96
CA GLY A 703 -17.05 39.04 -13.03
C GLY A 703 -16.58 39.78 -14.28
N ARG A 704 -16.18 41.06 -14.13
CA ARG A 704 -15.63 41.90 -15.20
C ARG A 704 -14.30 41.36 -15.76
N GLU A 705 -13.47 40.73 -14.93
CA GLU A 705 -12.27 40.02 -15.38
C GLU A 705 -12.64 38.80 -16.24
N THR A 706 -13.69 38.03 -15.90
CA THR A 706 -14.16 36.92 -16.76
C THR A 706 -14.88 37.37 -18.03
N ASP A 707 -15.56 38.53 -18.00
CA ASP A 707 -16.20 39.10 -19.19
C ASP A 707 -15.15 39.61 -20.19
N THR A 708 -14.09 40.28 -19.70
CA THR A 708 -12.95 40.68 -20.57
C THR A 708 -12.15 39.47 -21.06
N LEU A 709 -11.95 38.43 -20.24
CA LEU A 709 -11.39 37.14 -20.69
C LEU A 709 -12.26 36.47 -21.77
N ARG A 710 -13.59 36.53 -21.67
CA ARG A 710 -14.50 36.01 -22.72
C ARG A 710 -14.40 36.83 -24.01
N HIS A 711 -14.38 38.17 -23.94
CA HIS A 711 -14.15 39.01 -25.12
C HIS A 711 -12.78 38.77 -25.77
N MET A 712 -11.72 38.50 -24.99
CA MET A 712 -10.42 38.08 -25.54
C MET A 712 -10.45 36.68 -26.15
N LEU A 713 -11.20 35.73 -25.58
CA LEU A 713 -11.38 34.39 -26.16
C LEU A 713 -12.17 34.41 -27.47
N ASP A 714 -13.20 35.23 -27.57
CA ASP A 714 -14.02 35.31 -28.78
C ASP A 714 -13.35 36.14 -29.88
N SER A 715 -12.52 37.14 -29.55
CA SER A 715 -11.64 37.79 -30.54
C SER A 715 -10.49 36.88 -30.99
N LEU A 716 -9.92 36.06 -30.09
CA LEU A 716 -9.00 34.98 -30.46
C LEU A 716 -9.67 33.95 -31.38
N ARG A 717 -10.92 33.54 -31.11
CA ARG A 717 -11.71 32.69 -32.02
C ARG A 717 -11.90 33.34 -33.38
N ALA A 718 -12.32 34.60 -33.42
CA ALA A 718 -12.48 35.33 -34.69
C ALA A 718 -11.18 35.36 -35.49
N SER A 719 -10.03 35.58 -34.83
CA SER A 719 -8.71 35.52 -35.47
C SER A 719 -8.27 34.11 -35.91
N SER A 720 -8.93 33.06 -35.41
CA SER A 720 -8.76 31.68 -35.87
C SER A 720 -9.72 31.29 -37.01
N SER A 721 -10.67 32.15 -37.38
CA SER A 721 -11.75 31.85 -38.32
C SER A 721 -11.83 32.84 -39.49
N SER A 722 -10.82 32.81 -40.38
CA SER A 722 -10.80 33.51 -41.68
C SER A 722 -10.66 35.07 -41.58
N PRO A 723 -10.45 35.85 -42.68
CA PRO A 723 -10.78 35.53 -44.08
C PRO A 723 -9.73 35.84 -45.16
N SER A 724 -9.99 35.24 -46.33
CA SER A 724 -9.91 35.94 -47.62
C SER A 724 -11.24 35.64 -48.37
N ASN A 725 -11.80 36.50 -49.22
CA ASN A 725 -11.40 37.85 -49.62
C ASN A 725 -12.65 38.66 -50.05
N ALA A 726 -12.84 39.90 -49.59
CA ALA A 726 -13.91 40.80 -50.05
C ALA A 726 -13.53 42.29 -49.86
N ARG A 727 -14.11 43.20 -50.65
CA ARG A 727 -13.67 44.61 -50.81
C ARG A 727 -14.87 45.47 -51.30
N PRO A 728 -14.77 46.81 -51.34
CA PRO A 728 -14.83 47.75 -50.22
C PRO A 728 -16.13 48.59 -50.21
N CYS A 729 -16.39 49.32 -49.11
CA CYS A 729 -17.01 50.67 -49.16
C CYS A 729 -16.74 51.43 -47.84
N ALA A 730 -16.96 52.75 -47.85
CA ALA A 730 -16.91 53.63 -46.66
C ALA A 730 -18.35 53.86 -46.13
N ASP A 731 -18.59 54.27 -44.88
CA ASP A 731 -18.37 55.64 -44.41
C ASP A 731 -18.22 55.79 -42.88
N ASP A 732 -17.61 56.93 -42.56
CA ASP A 732 -16.97 57.45 -41.35
C ASP A 732 -17.91 57.91 -40.19
N VAL A 733 -17.27 58.38 -39.11
CA VAL A 733 -17.77 59.24 -38.00
C VAL A 733 -18.47 58.58 -36.80
N ALA A 734 -18.06 59.08 -35.61
CA ALA A 734 -18.55 58.85 -34.24
C ALA A 734 -18.04 57.58 -33.50
N ALA A 735 -17.34 57.67 -32.36
CA ALA A 735 -16.83 58.87 -31.67
C ALA A 735 -15.53 58.63 -30.89
N ARG A 736 -14.55 59.52 -31.07
CA ARG A 736 -13.45 59.76 -30.12
C ARG A 736 -13.70 61.08 -29.40
N LYS A 737 -14.18 61.06 -28.15
CA LYS A 737 -14.23 62.26 -27.31
C LYS A 737 -14.35 61.97 -25.80
N MET A 738 -13.25 61.57 -25.17
CA MET A 738 -12.69 62.28 -24.01
C MET A 738 -11.33 61.71 -23.62
N VAL A 739 -10.38 62.61 -23.37
CA VAL A 739 -9.05 62.36 -22.79
C VAL A 739 -8.80 63.52 -21.82
N LEU A 740 -7.92 63.30 -20.83
CA LEU A 740 -7.46 64.27 -19.81
C LEU A 740 -8.47 64.58 -18.69
N HIS A 741 -8.18 64.03 -17.51
CA HIS A 741 -7.83 64.72 -16.26
C HIS A 741 -7.83 63.68 -15.12
N LEU A 742 -6.93 63.68 -14.12
CA LEU A 742 -5.75 64.53 -13.89
C LEU A 742 -4.70 63.70 -13.12
N THR A 743 -3.43 63.72 -13.52
CA THR A 743 -2.32 63.13 -12.76
C THR A 743 -1.69 64.16 -11.84
N GLU A 744 -1.67 63.95 -10.52
CA GLU A 744 -0.61 64.48 -9.63
C GLU A 744 -0.77 64.03 -8.16
N ARG A 745 0.18 63.20 -7.68
CA ARG A 745 1.19 63.58 -6.67
C ARG A 745 2.22 62.45 -6.50
N ILE A 746 3.46 62.84 -6.24
CA ILE A 746 4.64 61.98 -6.12
C ILE A 746 5.49 62.54 -4.96
N LYS A 747 6.33 61.69 -4.34
CA LYS A 747 7.42 62.00 -3.39
C LYS A 747 6.99 62.34 -1.95
N GLU A 748 7.83 62.20 -0.91
CA GLU A 748 9.13 61.49 -0.72
C GLU A 748 8.94 60.43 0.41
N GLY A 749 9.81 59.44 0.70
CA GLY A 749 11.12 58.97 0.21
C GLY A 749 11.43 57.60 0.88
N ASP A 750 12.15 56.66 0.24
CA ASP A 750 13.62 56.45 0.34
C ASP A 750 14.14 56.16 1.77
N VAL A 751 14.91 55.11 2.07
CA VAL A 751 15.57 53.98 1.32
C VAL A 751 15.71 52.78 2.30
N VAL A 752 16.20 51.55 2.01
CA VAL A 752 17.09 50.96 0.97
C VAL A 752 16.65 49.50 0.68
N GLY A 753 16.96 48.94 -0.50
CA GLY A 753 16.90 47.48 -0.75
C GLY A 753 17.22 47.06 -2.19
N ASP A 754 18.30 46.30 -2.41
CA ASP A 754 18.84 45.92 -3.73
C ASP A 754 17.84 45.24 -4.69
N GLY A 755 17.91 45.60 -5.98
CA GLY A 755 17.05 45.03 -7.04
C GLY A 755 17.48 45.45 -8.44
N ASN A 756 18.65 45.02 -8.90
CA ASN A 756 19.31 45.60 -10.07
C ASN A 756 18.70 45.19 -11.43
N VAL A 757 18.83 46.10 -12.39
CA VAL A 757 18.30 46.09 -13.76
C VAL A 757 18.53 44.79 -14.53
N SER A 758 17.44 44.20 -15.05
CA SER A 758 17.42 43.70 -16.44
C SER A 758 16.00 43.66 -17.01
N ALA A 759 15.75 44.43 -18.08
CA ALA A 759 14.58 44.23 -18.91
C ALA A 759 14.82 43.06 -19.86
N SER A 760 13.81 42.22 -20.10
CA SER A 760 13.86 41.18 -21.14
C SER A 760 12.48 41.06 -21.81
N PRO A 761 12.41 40.90 -23.15
CA PRO A 761 11.21 41.19 -23.92
C PRO A 761 10.21 40.02 -23.99
N ALA A 762 9.03 40.31 -24.56
CA ALA A 762 8.08 39.27 -24.94
C ALA A 762 8.70 38.27 -25.95
N PRO A 763 8.42 36.95 -25.82
CA PRO A 763 8.98 35.94 -26.71
C PRO A 763 8.27 35.93 -28.07
N THR A 764 8.64 36.87 -28.95
CA THR A 764 8.36 36.75 -30.39
C THR A 764 9.01 35.48 -30.94
N ALA A 765 8.26 34.69 -31.70
CA ALA A 765 8.72 33.40 -32.20
C ALA A 765 9.83 33.55 -33.26
N GLN A 766 11.10 33.43 -32.86
CA GLN A 766 12.23 33.26 -33.78
C GLN A 766 13.21 32.16 -33.32
N SER A 767 13.68 31.41 -34.31
CA SER A 767 14.91 30.61 -34.44
C SER A 767 15.67 30.09 -33.20
N SER A 768 15.97 28.78 -33.25
CA SER A 768 17.22 28.16 -32.77
C SER A 768 17.64 28.38 -31.30
N CYS A 769 16.92 27.78 -30.35
CA CYS A 769 17.42 27.57 -28.98
C CYS A 769 18.36 26.35 -28.90
N SER A 770 19.51 26.49 -28.23
CA SER A 770 20.46 25.40 -27.97
C SER A 770 19.95 24.43 -26.90
N PRO A 771 20.24 23.10 -26.97
CA PRO A 771 19.81 22.12 -25.98
C PRO A 771 20.21 22.42 -24.53
N ALA A 772 21.30 23.17 -24.31
CA ALA A 772 21.74 23.58 -22.99
C ALA A 772 20.66 24.42 -22.25
N VAL A 773 20.08 25.41 -22.94
CA VAL A 773 19.09 26.33 -22.32
C VAL A 773 17.81 25.60 -21.92
N MET A 774 17.37 24.62 -22.73
CA MET A 774 16.25 23.75 -22.34
C MET A 774 16.61 22.85 -21.15
N LYS A 775 17.84 22.35 -21.05
CA LYS A 775 18.28 21.56 -19.89
C LYS A 775 18.23 22.39 -18.62
N ASP A 776 18.75 23.63 -18.65
CA ASP A 776 18.81 24.48 -17.47
C ASP A 776 17.42 24.97 -17.03
N GLN A 777 16.52 25.24 -17.99
CA GLN A 777 15.10 25.50 -17.70
C GLN A 777 14.33 24.28 -17.17
N LEU A 778 14.69 23.06 -17.59
CA LEU A 778 14.11 21.83 -17.03
C LEU A 778 14.68 21.52 -15.64
N VAL A 779 15.96 21.79 -15.39
CA VAL A 779 16.59 21.63 -14.07
C VAL A 779 16.03 22.65 -13.08
N SER A 780 15.86 23.92 -13.45
CA SER A 780 15.23 24.91 -12.56
C SER A 780 13.78 24.54 -12.22
N ASN A 781 12.99 24.08 -13.21
CA ASN A 781 11.64 23.57 -12.99
C ASN A 781 11.58 22.23 -12.23
N ALA A 782 12.66 21.45 -12.20
CA ALA A 782 12.77 20.28 -11.34
C ALA A 782 13.06 20.71 -9.90
N LEU A 783 14.02 21.61 -9.70
CA LEU A 783 14.42 22.13 -8.38
C LEU A 783 13.31 22.92 -7.68
N THR A 784 12.49 23.69 -8.40
CA THR A 784 11.32 24.37 -7.80
C THR A 784 10.24 23.38 -7.38
N LYS A 785 10.01 22.31 -8.15
CA LYS A 785 9.10 21.22 -7.77
C LYS A 785 9.64 20.40 -6.61
N GLU A 786 10.94 20.11 -6.58
CA GLU A 786 11.60 19.40 -5.49
C GLU A 786 11.50 20.20 -4.17
N ARG A 787 11.69 21.53 -4.24
CA ARG A 787 11.41 22.43 -3.11
C ARG A 787 9.94 22.37 -2.68
N TYR A 788 8.99 22.44 -3.62
CA TYR A 788 7.56 22.33 -3.31
C TYR A 788 7.22 21.00 -2.62
N TRP A 789 7.68 19.86 -3.15
CA TRP A 789 7.50 18.54 -2.53
C TRP A 789 8.16 18.45 -1.15
N SER A 790 9.34 19.05 -0.94
CA SER A 790 10.00 19.08 0.38
C SER A 790 9.23 19.91 1.41
N MET A 791 8.57 21.00 0.98
CA MET A 791 7.72 21.83 1.82
C MET A 791 6.39 21.12 2.14
N GLU A 792 5.78 20.45 1.16
CA GLU A 792 4.57 19.64 1.35
C GLU A 792 4.82 18.43 2.27
N LEU A 793 5.99 17.78 2.15
CA LEU A 793 6.43 16.75 3.10
C LEU A 793 6.67 17.32 4.51
N GLY A 794 7.32 18.48 4.63
CA GLY A 794 7.53 19.15 5.92
C GLY A 794 6.20 19.47 6.63
N LEU A 795 5.24 20.05 5.92
CA LEU A 795 3.90 20.33 6.43
C LEU A 795 3.13 19.05 6.81
N LEU A 796 3.35 17.93 6.11
CA LEU A 796 2.77 16.64 6.47
C LEU A 796 3.40 16.04 7.72
N ASP A 797 4.72 16.15 7.91
CA ASP A 797 5.41 15.71 9.13
C ASP A 797 5.08 16.61 10.34
N GLU A 798 4.89 17.92 10.14
CA GLU A 798 4.36 18.85 11.15
C GLU A 798 2.91 18.49 11.54
N ALA A 799 2.04 18.23 10.57
CA ALA A 799 0.67 17.77 10.84
C ALA A 799 0.63 16.41 11.56
N MET A 800 1.52 15.47 11.19
CA MET A 800 1.64 14.16 11.83
C MET A 800 2.18 14.26 13.26
N THR A 801 3.14 15.15 13.53
CA THR A 801 3.67 15.39 14.89
C THR A 801 2.68 16.14 15.77
N ALA A 802 1.92 17.10 15.23
CA ALA A 802 0.79 17.72 15.94
C ALA A 802 -0.28 16.67 16.33
N MET A 803 -0.69 15.81 15.38
CA MET A 803 -1.67 14.75 15.66
C MET A 803 -1.16 13.68 16.64
N THR A 804 0.13 13.32 16.64
CA THR A 804 0.65 12.39 17.66
C THR A 804 0.71 13.05 19.04
N HIS A 805 1.07 14.33 19.13
CA HIS A 805 1.01 15.08 20.39
C HIS A 805 -0.42 15.20 20.94
N GLU A 806 -1.44 15.47 20.12
CA GLU A 806 -2.84 15.46 20.58
C GLU A 806 -3.31 14.06 20.99
N ARG A 807 -2.96 13.02 20.22
CA ARG A 807 -3.29 11.63 20.54
C ARG A 807 -2.66 11.19 21.87
N ASP A 808 -1.42 11.61 22.13
CA ASP A 808 -0.72 11.19 23.34
C ASP A 808 -1.11 12.06 24.56
N ARG A 809 -1.49 13.33 24.35
CA ARG A 809 -2.17 14.16 25.36
C ARG A 809 -3.53 13.59 25.78
N THR A 810 -4.36 13.18 24.82
CA THR A 810 -5.67 12.56 25.08
C THR A 810 -5.53 11.16 25.71
N ARG A 811 -4.44 10.43 25.45
CA ARG A 811 -4.09 9.20 26.19
C ARG A 811 -3.71 9.46 27.65
N VAL A 812 -2.94 10.52 27.94
CA VAL A 812 -2.63 10.92 29.32
C VAL A 812 -3.93 11.26 30.08
N GLN A 813 -4.79 12.10 29.49
CA GLN A 813 -6.10 12.43 30.07
C GLN A 813 -7.00 11.20 30.28
N LEU A 814 -7.02 10.25 29.33
CA LEU A 814 -7.74 8.99 29.51
C LEU A 814 -7.18 8.11 30.63
N ASN A 815 -5.88 8.18 30.91
CA ASN A 815 -5.26 7.45 32.01
C ASN A 815 -5.53 8.14 33.36
N GLU A 816 -5.49 9.47 33.44
CA GLU A 816 -5.91 10.27 34.60
C GLU A 816 -7.39 10.02 34.96
N LEU A 817 -8.27 9.94 33.96
CA LEU A 817 -9.67 9.56 34.15
C LEU A 817 -9.86 8.09 34.55
N ARG A 818 -8.87 7.23 34.33
CA ARG A 818 -8.88 5.82 34.77
C ARG A 818 -8.32 5.66 36.18
N THR A 819 -7.31 6.42 36.60
CA THR A 819 -6.80 6.39 37.98
C THR A 819 -7.84 6.96 38.94
N THR A 820 -8.41 8.14 38.62
CA THR A 820 -9.51 8.72 39.41
C THR A 820 -10.74 7.82 39.48
N LEU A 821 -11.08 7.08 38.41
CA LEU A 821 -12.16 6.09 38.44
C LEU A 821 -11.80 4.86 39.33
N LYS A 822 -10.55 4.38 39.30
CA LYS A 822 -10.08 3.34 40.24
C LYS A 822 -10.15 3.83 41.70
N GLU A 823 -9.73 5.07 41.98
CA GLU A 823 -9.78 5.70 43.30
C GLU A 823 -11.22 5.84 43.82
N LEU A 824 -12.16 6.21 42.95
CA LEU A 824 -13.58 6.26 43.29
C LEU A 824 -14.14 4.85 43.59
N GLN A 825 -13.74 3.83 42.82
CA GLN A 825 -14.14 2.44 43.07
C GLN A 825 -13.54 1.86 44.36
N THR A 826 -12.28 2.17 44.69
CA THR A 826 -11.69 1.73 45.97
C THR A 826 -12.30 2.48 47.15
N ALA A 827 -12.57 3.78 47.03
CA ALA A 827 -13.32 4.54 48.03
C ALA A 827 -14.77 4.02 48.22
N GLU A 828 -15.42 3.56 47.15
CA GLU A 828 -16.73 2.91 47.25
C GLU A 828 -16.65 1.55 47.96
N LYS A 829 -15.71 0.67 47.57
CA LYS A 829 -15.45 -0.60 48.27
C LYS A 829 -15.16 -0.37 49.76
N GLN A 830 -14.36 0.65 50.11
CA GLN A 830 -14.10 1.02 51.50
C GLN A 830 -15.36 1.49 52.24
N LYS A 831 -16.25 2.26 51.59
CA LYS A 831 -17.56 2.63 52.16
C LYS A 831 -18.45 1.41 52.38
N GLN A 832 -18.53 0.50 51.41
CA GLN A 832 -19.28 -0.74 51.53
C GLN A 832 -18.75 -1.61 52.68
N MET A 833 -17.43 -1.76 52.82
CA MET A 833 -16.80 -2.46 53.95
C MET A 833 -17.04 -1.78 55.30
N ARG A 834 -17.08 -0.45 55.37
CA ARG A 834 -17.45 0.29 56.60
C ARG A 834 -18.92 0.07 56.96
N LEU A 835 -19.83 0.10 55.98
CA LEU A 835 -21.26 -0.21 56.19
C LEU A 835 -21.47 -1.67 56.60
N GLN A 836 -20.69 -2.60 56.06
CA GLN A 836 -20.72 -4.01 56.47
C GLN A 836 -20.23 -4.16 57.92
N LYS A 837 -19.09 -3.56 58.30
CA LYS A 837 -18.60 -3.55 59.69
C LYS A 837 -19.60 -2.91 60.68
N LEU A 838 -20.35 -1.89 60.25
CA LEU A 838 -21.42 -1.30 61.05
C LEU A 838 -22.62 -2.26 61.22
N ARG A 839 -23.09 -2.91 60.14
CA ARG A 839 -24.13 -3.95 60.22
C ARG A 839 -23.71 -5.10 61.14
N ASP A 840 -22.50 -5.62 60.96
CA ASP A 840 -21.89 -6.60 61.84
C ASP A 840 -21.87 -6.16 63.31
N SER A 841 -21.56 -4.89 63.60
CA SER A 841 -21.56 -4.38 64.98
C SER A 841 -22.97 -4.28 65.58
N VAL A 842 -23.98 -3.94 64.77
CA VAL A 842 -25.39 -3.90 65.17
C VAL A 842 -25.94 -5.31 65.37
N GLU A 843 -25.57 -6.27 64.52
CA GLU A 843 -25.90 -7.68 64.75
C GLU A 843 -25.24 -8.22 66.02
N ARG A 844 -23.97 -7.87 66.28
CA ARG A 844 -23.26 -8.26 67.51
C ARG A 844 -23.89 -7.60 68.75
N SER A 845 -24.35 -6.35 68.66
CA SER A 845 -25.05 -5.70 69.76
C SER A 845 -26.43 -6.31 70.01
N HIS A 846 -27.22 -6.59 68.95
CA HIS A 846 -28.49 -7.31 69.07
C HIS A 846 -28.32 -8.73 69.63
N LYS A 847 -27.32 -9.49 69.16
CA LYS A 847 -27.00 -10.83 69.69
C LYS A 847 -26.59 -10.76 71.17
N ARG A 848 -25.85 -9.73 71.59
CA ARG A 848 -25.51 -9.48 73.00
C ARG A 848 -26.72 -9.04 73.84
N ALA A 849 -27.58 -8.16 73.32
CA ALA A 849 -28.80 -7.70 73.99
C ALA A 849 -29.78 -8.86 74.19
N ASN A 850 -30.01 -9.69 73.18
CA ASN A 850 -30.83 -10.90 73.30
C ASN A 850 -30.21 -11.91 74.27
N ALA A 851 -28.88 -12.08 74.27
CA ALA A 851 -28.20 -12.94 75.24
C ALA A 851 -28.25 -12.40 76.69
N ALA A 852 -28.35 -11.08 76.89
CA ALA A 852 -28.59 -10.47 78.20
C ALA A 852 -30.06 -10.65 78.64
N ALA A 853 -31.02 -10.36 77.75
CA ALA A 853 -32.45 -10.56 78.01
C ALA A 853 -32.76 -12.02 78.38
N MET A 854 -32.19 -13.00 77.65
CA MET A 854 -32.34 -14.43 77.94
C MET A 854 -31.63 -14.90 79.23
N ARG A 855 -30.79 -14.05 79.86
CA ARG A 855 -30.22 -14.31 81.20
C ARG A 855 -31.04 -13.69 82.33
N GLY A 856 -31.93 -12.74 82.04
CA GLY A 856 -32.84 -12.10 83.00
C GLY A 856 -34.16 -12.86 83.25
N VAL A 857 -34.29 -14.10 82.75
CA VAL A 857 -35.51 -14.91 82.87
C VAL A 857 -35.19 -16.23 83.59
N ARG A 858 -34.68 -16.11 84.83
CA ARG A 858 -34.49 -17.20 85.80
C ARG A 858 -34.67 -16.68 87.23
#